data_AF-A0A561TMK7-F1
#
_entry.id   AF-A0A561TMK7-F1
#
_cell.length_a   1.000
_cell.length_b   1.000
_cell.length_c   1.000
_cell.angle_alpha   90.00
_cell.angle_beta   90.00
_cell.angle_gamma   90.00
#
_symmetry.space_group_name_H-M   'P 1'
#
loop_
_entity.id
_entity.type
_entity.pdbx_description
1 polymer ?
#
loop_
_entity_poly.entity_id
_entity_poly.type
_entity_poly.pdbx_seq_one_letter_code
_entity_poly.pdbx_strand_id
1 'polypeptide(L)'
;MRRRARAVLAVGALLIGGAGFAPVAQARPADPAASDTGEVKVFRAEVTEEQVPLLLAAGQDGHELGERVPDRGTATVEVYLTDGQARKLEKQGVDLTEHTLSARAENRVAAAADGVFRPYGGEGGLKEEILRTAREHPGLTKVVSIGRTIRGQDILALKLSRNARTAEDGSKPAVLYLSNQHAREWITPEMTRRLMHHYLDSYRTDKRIKKIVDTTELWFVLSANPDGYDHTFADDDNRLWRKNLRDVNGDGVIGTGDGVDLNRNFPYKWGYDDEGSSPSPTSQTYRGASPGSEPETKAIDAFQKRIGFTYGINYHSAAELLLYGVGWQVATPTPDDVLYEALAGTPGNSAIPGYHPQLSSELYTTNGEADGHAANVNGMAMFTPEMSTCQTVSDLDPDDEWNAGDCRSGFNFPDDEKLIQQEFAKNVPFALSVAESAAHPDRPSSAVGLEAADFTPAAFGTSYARGADQEVSVVVRRAVRDKELKYRVNGGRTHEEDLERFKGGERYGGEDNLYFDEYRAEVEHGGPGDEVEVWFTGESENGRDVSSEHFTYTVAERPRADVLVVAEEGAKAARAGTYVDALRANGHRAAVWDVAERGAPDALGVLGHFRTVVHYTGAGTPGVATQLQLRAFLNEGGRLIEAGEQAGGGVDLGGGTLSDDFGQYYLGAYSRTSASGAGAFTGSGGLAGFTGPLGDAPGNPLDRAGTYGVTSDELPAEKYPRFASAGAGGYPGTVNPYGPHAGSYMAAAVHTDDGYKRLTRTVDLTGVDAADRPALRTQLLWDTEQGYDHVVVEAHTAGADDWTTLPEAGGATRTTVPSECAAGFYVGGHPWLEHYLTLSDDGCAATGTTGSWNALTGSSGGWRQVEFDLSAYAGKTVEVSIAYVTDPGGGGHGVLADDASLVVGGTATGTEGFETSLGVWSASGPPAGSPAVLKDWTRTGALFRTYAAVTTGDTVLLGFGLEHLTSPADRSALLGKALAALGR
;
A
#
# COMPACT_ATOMS: atom_id res chain seq x y z
N MET A 1 -38.17 41.38 -15.43
CA MET A 1 -39.55 41.20 -14.90
C MET A 1 -39.44 40.03 -13.91
N ARG A 2 -39.66 40.09 -12.59
CA ARG A 2 -40.69 40.72 -11.73
C ARG A 2 -42.01 39.94 -11.61
N ARG A 3 -42.01 38.76 -10.93
CA ARG A 3 -42.95 38.30 -9.86
C ARG A 3 -42.78 36.79 -9.56
N ARG A 4 -42.63 36.40 -8.28
CA ARG A 4 -43.63 35.74 -7.36
C ARG A 4 -44.18 34.41 -7.91
N ALA A 5 -44.04 33.23 -7.30
CA ALA A 5 -44.08 32.78 -5.89
C ALA A 5 -45.49 32.73 -5.25
N ARG A 6 -46.02 31.51 -5.02
CA ARG A 6 -46.58 30.99 -3.75
C ARG A 6 -47.16 29.57 -3.91
N ALA A 7 -47.13 28.78 -2.83
CA ALA A 7 -47.84 27.52 -2.69
C ALA A 7 -49.30 27.72 -2.24
N VAL A 8 -50.13 26.69 -2.37
CA VAL A 8 -51.46 26.58 -1.74
C VAL A 8 -51.61 25.19 -1.12
N LEU A 9 -52.08 25.15 0.12
CA LEU A 9 -52.38 23.95 0.90
C LEU A 9 -53.91 23.78 0.92
N ALA A 10 -54.42 22.55 0.78
CA ALA A 10 -55.85 22.28 0.84
C ALA A 10 -56.13 20.97 1.62
N VAL A 11 -56.72 21.11 2.81
CA VAL A 11 -57.22 20.00 3.64
C VAL A 11 -58.72 19.85 3.40
N GLY A 12 -59.20 18.61 3.28
CA GLY A 12 -60.62 18.25 3.26
C GLY A 12 -60.82 16.87 3.88
N ALA A 13 -61.80 16.73 4.77
CA ALA A 13 -61.95 15.55 5.63
C ALA A 13 -63.41 15.26 6.00
N LEU A 14 -63.63 14.16 6.73
CA LEU A 14 -64.90 13.62 7.27
C LEU A 14 -65.88 12.97 6.27
N LEU A 15 -66.69 11.96 6.65
CA LEU A 15 -66.54 10.82 7.60
C LEU A 15 -67.82 9.93 7.50
N ILE A 16 -67.88 8.84 8.28
CA ILE A 16 -69.05 7.95 8.54
C ILE A 16 -69.39 6.99 7.37
N GLY A 17 -69.62 5.68 7.56
CA GLY A 17 -69.47 4.84 8.77
C GLY A 17 -70.34 3.57 8.75
N GLY A 18 -69.82 2.45 9.27
CA GLY A 18 -70.52 1.16 9.40
C GLY A 18 -69.57 0.10 9.97
N ALA A 19 -70.03 -0.77 10.89
CA ALA A 19 -69.16 -1.57 11.75
C ALA A 19 -69.45 -3.09 11.69
N GLY A 20 -68.43 -3.91 12.00
CA GLY A 20 -68.56 -5.38 12.01
C GLY A 20 -67.31 -6.15 12.47
N PHE A 21 -66.96 -6.03 13.77
CA PHE A 21 -66.08 -6.90 14.58
C PHE A 21 -64.83 -7.58 13.94
N ALA A 22 -63.65 -7.19 14.42
CA ALA A 22 -62.45 -8.02 14.45
C ALA A 22 -61.87 -8.05 15.89
N PRO A 23 -61.23 -9.14 16.35
CA PRO A 23 -60.70 -9.24 17.70
C PRO A 23 -59.39 -8.46 17.88
N VAL A 24 -59.11 -8.03 19.12
CA VAL A 24 -57.83 -7.42 19.49
C VAL A 24 -56.76 -8.51 19.57
N ALA A 25 -55.83 -8.50 18.61
CA ALA A 25 -54.56 -9.19 18.72
C ALA A 25 -53.51 -8.18 19.22
N GLN A 26 -52.76 -8.52 20.27
CA GLN A 26 -51.58 -7.75 20.65
C GLN A 26 -50.50 -7.99 19.59
N ALA A 27 -49.91 -6.93 19.05
CA ALA A 27 -48.70 -7.05 18.26
C ALA A 27 -47.59 -7.58 19.18
N ARG A 28 -47.09 -8.78 18.88
CA ARG A 28 -45.74 -9.17 19.31
C ARG A 28 -44.72 -8.40 18.47
N PRO A 29 -43.51 -8.13 18.99
CA PRO A 29 -42.38 -7.86 18.13
C PRO A 29 -42.25 -8.98 17.09
N ALA A 30 -41.80 -8.66 15.88
CA ALA A 30 -41.18 -9.65 15.02
C ALA A 30 -39.74 -9.83 15.52
N ASP A 31 -39.30 -11.08 15.66
CA ASP A 31 -37.89 -11.35 15.90
C ASP A 31 -37.08 -10.95 14.65
N PRO A 32 -35.93 -10.29 14.79
CA PRO A 32 -35.11 -9.91 13.64
C PRO A 32 -34.43 -11.17 13.07
N ALA A 33 -34.78 -11.54 11.84
CA ALA A 33 -33.87 -12.31 11.02
C ALA A 33 -32.72 -11.38 10.63
N ALA A 34 -31.48 -11.73 11.03
CA ALA A 34 -30.32 -10.92 10.69
C ALA A 34 -30.15 -10.88 9.17
N SER A 35 -30.18 -9.68 8.61
CA SER A 35 -29.65 -9.43 7.26
C SER A 35 -28.14 -9.44 7.32
N ASP A 36 -27.50 -10.07 6.34
CA ASP A 36 -26.06 -10.06 6.18
C ASP A 36 -25.60 -8.63 5.80
N THR A 37 -25.17 -7.86 6.80
CA THR A 37 -24.89 -6.42 6.69
C THR A 37 -23.45 -6.16 6.32
N GLY A 38 -23.21 -5.12 5.51
CA GLY A 38 -21.87 -4.59 5.20
C GLY A 38 -21.18 -3.88 6.37
N GLU A 39 -21.28 -4.42 7.58
CA GLU A 39 -20.57 -3.95 8.77
C GLU A 39 -19.07 -4.18 8.58
N VAL A 40 -18.24 -3.18 8.95
CA VAL A 40 -16.79 -3.37 9.08
C VAL A 40 -16.51 -3.76 10.53
N LYS A 41 -16.15 -5.01 10.76
CA LYS A 41 -15.86 -5.55 12.08
C LYS A 41 -14.35 -5.58 12.37
N VAL A 42 -14.01 -6.10 13.55
CA VAL A 42 -12.65 -6.25 14.06
C VAL A 42 -12.33 -7.72 14.19
N PHE A 43 -11.19 -8.13 13.67
CA PHE A 43 -10.65 -9.47 13.86
C PHE A 43 -9.22 -9.36 14.37
N ARG A 44 -8.82 -10.36 15.17
CA ARG A 44 -7.42 -10.59 15.56
C ARG A 44 -6.86 -11.69 14.68
N ALA A 45 -5.76 -11.39 14.01
CA ALA A 45 -5.16 -12.22 12.97
C ALA A 45 -3.79 -12.74 13.44
N GLU A 46 -3.57 -14.04 13.46
CA GLU A 46 -2.24 -14.62 13.66
C GLU A 46 -1.51 -14.68 12.30
N VAL A 47 -0.52 -13.80 12.14
CA VAL A 47 0.11 -13.48 10.85
C VAL A 47 1.60 -13.84 10.86
N THR A 48 2.04 -14.53 9.82
CA THR A 48 3.47 -14.76 9.51
C THR A 48 3.99 -13.70 8.52
N GLU A 49 5.32 -13.52 8.42
CA GLU A 49 5.97 -12.57 7.50
C GLU A 49 5.51 -12.79 6.03
N GLU A 50 5.40 -14.05 5.60
CA GLU A 50 4.91 -14.45 4.27
C GLU A 50 3.44 -14.05 4.00
N GLN A 51 2.69 -13.68 5.04
CA GLN A 51 1.27 -13.33 4.97
C GLN A 51 0.98 -11.83 5.04
N VAL A 52 1.93 -10.99 5.49
CA VAL A 52 1.78 -9.52 5.52
C VAL A 52 1.26 -8.92 4.19
N PRO A 53 1.74 -9.35 3.00
CA PRO A 53 1.21 -8.86 1.72
C PRO A 53 -0.27 -9.17 1.47
N LEU A 54 -0.82 -10.23 2.07
CA LEU A 54 -2.24 -10.60 1.92
C LEU A 54 -3.15 -9.57 2.61
N LEU A 55 -2.72 -9.09 3.78
CA LEU A 55 -3.46 -8.16 4.61
C LEU A 55 -3.38 -6.74 4.02
N LEU A 56 -2.21 -6.36 3.50
CA LEU A 56 -2.05 -5.17 2.65
C LEU A 56 -2.99 -5.22 1.43
N ALA A 57 -3.06 -6.37 0.73
CA ALA A 57 -3.96 -6.56 -0.40
C ALA A 57 -5.46 -6.53 0.00
N ALA A 58 -5.81 -6.95 1.21
CA ALA A 58 -7.14 -6.79 1.80
C ALA A 58 -7.46 -5.34 2.24
N GLY A 59 -6.62 -4.37 1.88
CA GLY A 59 -6.81 -2.94 2.13
C GLY A 59 -6.63 -2.54 3.59
N GLN A 60 -5.89 -3.34 4.36
CA GLN A 60 -5.57 -3.04 5.75
C GLN A 60 -4.47 -2.01 5.89
N ASP A 61 -4.35 -1.44 7.09
CA ASP A 61 -3.27 -0.53 7.44
C ASP A 61 -1.97 -1.32 7.61
N GLY A 62 -0.90 -0.91 6.94
CA GLY A 62 0.34 -1.69 6.86
C GLY A 62 1.14 -1.74 8.17
N HIS A 63 0.94 -0.77 9.07
CA HIS A 63 1.76 -0.67 10.27
C HIS A 63 1.55 -1.83 11.25
N GLU A 64 0.29 -2.19 11.52
CA GLU A 64 -0.01 -3.28 12.46
C GLU A 64 0.58 -4.62 11.99
N LEU A 65 0.91 -4.72 10.69
CA LEU A 65 1.47 -5.89 10.02
C LEU A 65 3.01 -5.90 10.03
N GLY A 66 3.66 -4.75 9.78
CA GLY A 66 5.10 -4.66 9.56
C GLY A 66 5.97 -4.79 10.81
N GLU A 67 5.61 -4.11 11.91
CA GLU A 67 6.46 -4.05 13.12
C GLU A 67 6.19 -5.18 14.13
N ARG A 68 5.03 -5.85 14.03
CA ARG A 68 4.61 -6.86 15.03
C ARG A 68 4.98 -8.30 14.63
N VAL A 69 5.10 -8.57 13.34
CA VAL A 69 5.25 -9.92 12.78
C VAL A 69 6.73 -10.32 12.74
N PRO A 70 7.17 -11.35 13.49
CA PRO A 70 8.58 -11.74 13.54
C PRO A 70 8.98 -12.60 12.33
N ASP A 71 10.25 -12.51 11.93
CA ASP A 71 10.86 -13.29 10.84
C ASP A 71 10.82 -14.83 11.06
N ARG A 72 10.39 -15.28 12.25
CA ARG A 72 9.95 -16.67 12.53
C ARG A 72 8.87 -16.74 13.61
N GLY A 73 7.62 -16.89 13.18
CA GLY A 73 6.48 -17.17 14.05
C GLY A 73 5.19 -16.63 13.45
N THR A 74 4.16 -16.55 14.28
CA THR A 74 3.02 -15.65 14.06
C THR A 74 3.09 -14.48 15.04
N ALA A 75 2.41 -13.38 14.73
CA ALA A 75 2.00 -12.39 15.71
C ALA A 75 0.53 -12.04 15.54
N THR A 76 -0.13 -11.69 16.65
CA THR A 76 -1.50 -11.17 16.63
C THR A 76 -1.50 -9.71 16.14
N VAL A 77 -2.15 -9.47 15.00
CA VAL A 77 -2.41 -8.12 14.46
C VAL A 77 -3.91 -7.86 14.43
N GLU A 78 -4.33 -6.59 14.48
CA GLU A 78 -5.75 -6.22 14.42
C GLU A 78 -6.12 -5.79 12.99
N VAL A 79 -7.30 -6.18 12.52
CA VAL A 79 -7.75 -5.91 11.15
C VAL A 79 -9.24 -5.59 11.05
N TYR A 80 -9.54 -4.72 10.09
CA TYR A 80 -10.80 -4.00 9.90
C TYR A 80 -11.45 -4.49 8.62
N LEU A 81 -12.18 -5.58 8.79
CA LEU A 81 -12.67 -6.40 7.70
C LEU A 81 -14.18 -6.44 7.81
N THR A 82 -14.87 -6.24 6.70
CA THR A 82 -16.22 -6.82 6.60
C THR A 82 -16.11 -8.32 6.85
N ASP A 83 -17.15 -8.93 7.41
CA ASP A 83 -17.17 -10.39 7.61
C ASP A 83 -16.72 -11.12 6.34
N GLY A 84 -17.16 -10.67 5.15
CA GLY A 84 -16.65 -11.08 3.82
C GLY A 84 -15.13 -11.11 3.74
N GLN A 85 -14.48 -9.95 3.85
CA GLN A 85 -13.01 -9.84 3.80
C GLN A 85 -12.30 -10.58 4.94
N ALA A 86 -12.98 -10.84 6.05
CA ALA A 86 -12.40 -11.48 7.23
C ALA A 86 -12.08 -12.94 6.99
N ARG A 87 -13.10 -13.76 6.73
CA ARG A 87 -12.85 -15.15 6.35
C ARG A 87 -12.00 -15.23 5.10
N LYS A 88 -12.14 -14.30 4.15
CA LYS A 88 -11.28 -14.23 2.97
C LYS A 88 -9.77 -14.26 3.33
N LEU A 89 -9.36 -13.70 4.46
CA LEU A 89 -7.99 -13.85 4.96
C LEU A 89 -7.74 -15.18 5.71
N GLU A 90 -8.71 -15.74 6.44
CA GLU A 90 -8.65 -17.13 6.96
C GLU A 90 -8.43 -18.15 5.83
N LYS A 91 -9.03 -17.88 4.67
CA LYS A 91 -8.96 -18.64 3.42
C LYS A 91 -7.62 -18.45 2.67
N GLN A 92 -6.84 -17.42 3.01
CA GLN A 92 -5.42 -17.31 2.66
C GLN A 92 -4.48 -17.84 3.77
N GLY A 93 -5.04 -18.48 4.79
CA GLY A 93 -4.31 -19.15 5.87
C GLY A 93 -3.96 -18.28 7.08
N VAL A 94 -4.49 -17.05 7.14
CA VAL A 94 -4.31 -16.14 8.29
C VAL A 94 -5.35 -16.48 9.35
N ASP A 95 -4.94 -17.15 10.43
CA ASP A 95 -5.85 -17.62 11.48
C ASP A 95 -6.48 -16.42 12.21
N LEU A 96 -7.76 -16.14 11.94
CA LEU A 96 -8.49 -15.00 12.46
C LEU A 96 -9.48 -15.41 13.54
N THR A 97 -9.75 -14.48 14.45
CA THR A 97 -10.83 -14.58 15.43
C THR A 97 -11.57 -13.25 15.46
N GLU A 98 -12.88 -13.27 15.22
CA GLU A 98 -13.76 -12.11 15.34
C GLU A 98 -13.67 -11.57 16.78
N HIS A 99 -13.16 -10.36 16.94
CA HIS A 99 -12.87 -9.80 18.25
C HIS A 99 -14.09 -9.07 18.81
N THR A 100 -15.10 -9.87 19.15
CA THR A 100 -16.33 -9.41 19.81
C THR A 100 -16.14 -9.29 21.32
N LEU A 101 -16.79 -8.29 21.90
CA LEU A 101 -16.89 -8.19 23.35
C LEU A 101 -18.01 -9.11 23.84
N SER A 102 -17.75 -9.90 24.87
CA SER A 102 -18.85 -10.62 25.53
C SER A 102 -19.87 -9.61 26.07
N ALA A 103 -21.16 -9.96 26.09
CA ALA A 103 -22.20 -9.07 26.64
C ALA A 103 -21.94 -8.57 28.07
N ARG A 104 -21.08 -9.26 28.84
CA ARG A 104 -20.61 -8.78 30.15
C ARG A 104 -19.52 -7.70 30.05
N ALA A 105 -18.63 -7.79 29.05
CA ALA A 105 -17.63 -6.76 28.74
C ALA A 105 -18.29 -5.51 28.15
N GLU A 106 -19.25 -5.67 27.22
CA GLU A 106 -20.07 -4.56 26.70
C GLU A 106 -20.77 -3.80 27.84
N ASN A 107 -21.40 -4.52 28.78
CA ASN A 107 -22.02 -3.93 29.96
C ASN A 107 -21.03 -3.40 31.02
N ARG A 108 -19.72 -3.66 30.90
CA ARG A 108 -18.68 -2.94 31.68
C ARG A 108 -18.30 -1.64 30.97
N VAL A 109 -17.90 -1.74 29.70
CA VAL A 109 -17.55 -0.61 28.83
C VAL A 109 -18.64 0.47 28.84
N ALA A 110 -19.91 0.09 28.63
CA ALA A 110 -21.04 1.01 28.65
C ALA A 110 -21.44 1.53 30.06
N ALA A 111 -20.88 0.97 31.13
CA ALA A 111 -21.09 1.42 32.51
C ALA A 111 -19.94 2.29 33.04
N ALA A 112 -18.73 2.12 32.49
CA ALA A 112 -17.52 2.90 32.78
C ALA A 112 -17.33 4.11 31.83
N ALA A 113 -18.23 4.30 30.86
CA ALA A 113 -18.22 5.43 29.92
C ALA A 113 -18.69 6.74 30.58
N ASP A 114 -17.82 7.74 30.60
CA ASP A 114 -18.06 9.10 31.12
C ASP A 114 -18.96 9.95 30.17
N GLY A 115 -19.12 9.56 28.90
CA GLY A 115 -19.85 10.33 27.89
C GLY A 115 -19.04 11.51 27.32
N VAL A 116 -17.73 11.34 27.16
CA VAL A 116 -16.82 12.38 26.66
C VAL A 116 -16.94 12.52 25.14
N PHE A 117 -16.94 11.39 24.42
CA PHE A 117 -17.11 11.36 22.98
C PHE A 117 -18.54 11.72 22.56
N ARG A 118 -18.66 12.62 21.58
CA ARG A 118 -19.93 13.22 21.16
C ARG A 118 -19.93 13.47 19.65
N PRO A 119 -21.08 13.34 18.96
CA PRO A 119 -21.17 13.60 17.53
C PRO A 119 -20.80 15.06 17.17
N TYR A 120 -20.51 15.29 15.89
CA TYR A 120 -20.28 16.62 15.37
C TYR A 120 -21.58 17.42 15.30
N GLY A 121 -22.61 16.82 14.72
CA GLY A 121 -23.97 17.35 14.64
C GLY A 121 -24.77 17.20 15.94
N GLY A 122 -26.08 17.46 15.86
CA GLY A 122 -27.00 17.31 16.99
C GLY A 122 -26.98 18.48 18.00
N GLU A 123 -27.70 18.28 19.11
CA GLU A 123 -27.74 19.18 20.27
C GLU A 123 -26.58 18.84 21.21
N GLY A 124 -25.78 19.83 21.63
CA GLY A 124 -24.61 19.60 22.49
C GLY A 124 -23.35 19.02 21.80
N GLY A 125 -23.44 18.64 20.52
CA GLY A 125 -22.34 18.14 19.71
C GLY A 125 -21.24 19.17 19.40
N LEU A 126 -20.13 18.71 18.81
CA LEU A 126 -18.91 19.52 18.62
C LEU A 126 -19.16 20.81 17.80
N LYS A 127 -20.07 20.77 16.82
CA LYS A 127 -20.46 21.93 16.02
C LYS A 127 -21.10 23.04 16.86
N GLU A 128 -21.91 22.69 17.85
CA GLU A 128 -22.48 23.68 18.77
C GLU A 128 -21.42 24.23 19.72
N GLU A 129 -20.52 23.38 20.24
CA GLU A 129 -19.43 23.80 21.11
C GLU A 129 -18.49 24.80 20.43
N ILE A 130 -18.01 24.50 19.22
CA ILE A 130 -17.21 25.41 18.37
C ILE A 130 -17.91 26.78 18.26
N LEU A 131 -19.20 26.78 17.95
CA LEU A 131 -19.99 28.00 17.78
C LEU A 131 -20.29 28.72 19.11
N ARG A 132 -20.31 28.01 20.25
CA ARG A 132 -20.47 28.56 21.61
C ARG A 132 -19.18 29.25 22.07
N THR A 133 -18.05 28.56 22.02
CA THR A 133 -16.71 29.10 22.31
C THR A 133 -16.39 30.32 21.43
N ALA A 134 -16.83 30.31 20.17
CA ALA A 134 -16.74 31.49 19.29
C ALA A 134 -17.53 32.70 19.81
N ARG A 135 -18.71 32.51 20.40
CA ARG A 135 -19.56 33.58 20.96
C ARG A 135 -19.00 34.13 22.27
N GLU A 136 -18.43 33.28 23.11
CA GLU A 136 -17.99 33.59 24.47
C GLU A 136 -16.60 34.26 24.53
N HIS A 137 -15.70 33.97 23.58
CA HIS A 137 -14.33 34.50 23.54
C HIS A 137 -14.05 35.47 22.37
N PRO A 138 -14.94 36.44 22.03
CA PRO A 138 -14.96 37.13 20.73
C PRO A 138 -13.75 38.03 20.41
N GLY A 139 -12.88 38.31 21.38
CA GLY A 139 -11.60 39.00 21.16
C GLY A 139 -10.43 38.07 20.78
N LEU A 140 -10.59 36.77 20.98
CA LEU A 140 -9.61 35.71 20.70
C LEU A 140 -10.09 34.72 19.64
N THR A 141 -11.40 34.56 19.44
CA THR A 141 -11.97 33.51 18.58
C THR A 141 -12.83 34.02 17.41
N LYS A 142 -12.67 33.35 16.26
CA LYS A 142 -13.45 33.51 15.03
C LYS A 142 -13.70 32.11 14.46
N VAL A 143 -14.92 31.83 14.01
CA VAL A 143 -15.26 30.56 13.32
C VAL A 143 -15.64 30.85 11.88
N VAL A 144 -15.22 29.96 10.98
CA VAL A 144 -15.58 29.95 9.56
C VAL A 144 -16.01 28.54 9.17
N SER A 145 -16.89 28.44 8.16
CA SER A 145 -16.95 27.23 7.35
C SER A 145 -15.77 27.26 6.37
N ILE A 146 -15.03 26.17 6.25
CA ILE A 146 -13.98 26.00 5.22
C ILE A 146 -14.56 25.41 3.93
N GLY A 147 -15.59 24.58 4.07
CA GLY A 147 -16.41 24.05 3.00
C GLY A 147 -17.60 23.28 3.56
N ARG A 148 -18.14 22.37 2.75
CA ARG A 148 -19.24 21.48 3.12
C ARG A 148 -18.93 20.06 2.69
N THR A 149 -19.41 19.11 3.48
CA THR A 149 -19.38 17.69 3.18
C THR A 149 -20.34 17.32 2.05
N ILE A 150 -20.31 16.06 1.61
CA ILE A 150 -21.18 15.53 0.56
C ILE A 150 -22.68 15.58 0.92
N ARG A 151 -23.07 15.36 2.19
CA ARG A 151 -24.46 15.57 2.68
C ARG A 151 -24.76 17.03 3.05
N GLY A 152 -23.77 17.93 2.94
CA GLY A 152 -23.94 19.38 3.04
C GLY A 152 -23.71 19.98 4.42
N GLN A 153 -23.18 19.22 5.38
CA GLN A 153 -22.76 19.70 6.69
C GLN A 153 -21.59 20.69 6.53
N ASP A 154 -21.67 21.88 7.14
CA ASP A 154 -20.54 22.82 7.15
C ASP A 154 -19.37 22.25 7.97
N ILE A 155 -18.21 22.11 7.33
CA ILE A 155 -16.94 21.79 7.97
C ILE A 155 -16.43 23.09 8.59
N LEU A 156 -16.38 23.17 9.92
CA LEU A 156 -16.00 24.38 10.66
C LEU A 156 -14.53 24.37 11.11
N ALA A 157 -13.87 25.52 10.93
CA ALA A 157 -12.58 25.82 11.55
C ALA A 157 -12.74 26.97 12.57
N LEU A 158 -12.13 26.83 13.75
CA LEU A 158 -12.00 27.90 14.75
C LEU A 158 -10.59 28.48 14.72
N LYS A 159 -10.49 29.77 14.36
CA LYS A 159 -9.30 30.61 14.52
C LYS A 159 -9.22 31.08 15.97
N LEU A 160 -8.10 30.80 16.63
CA LEU A 160 -7.71 31.27 17.94
C LEU A 160 -6.44 32.15 17.77
N SER A 161 -6.60 33.45 17.98
CA SER A 161 -5.50 34.41 17.93
C SER A 161 -5.92 35.74 18.56
N ARG A 162 -4.97 36.49 19.14
CA ARG A 162 -5.25 37.86 19.60
C ARG A 162 -5.77 38.71 18.42
N ASN A 163 -6.99 39.23 18.58
CA ASN A 163 -7.77 39.98 17.59
C ASN A 163 -8.34 39.13 16.43
N ALA A 164 -8.57 37.82 16.59
CA ALA A 164 -8.98 36.90 15.51
C ALA A 164 -10.15 37.35 14.61
N ARG A 165 -11.09 38.17 15.11
CA ARG A 165 -12.23 38.69 14.33
C ARG A 165 -11.92 39.93 13.48
N THR A 166 -10.84 40.64 13.75
CA THR A 166 -10.48 41.92 13.09
C THR A 166 -9.09 41.92 12.45
N ALA A 167 -8.23 40.97 12.82
CA ALA A 167 -7.06 40.61 12.03
C ALA A 167 -7.50 39.81 10.79
N GLU A 168 -6.90 40.13 9.65
CA GLU A 168 -7.02 39.35 8.41
C GLU A 168 -6.51 37.92 8.61
N ASP A 169 -7.00 36.97 7.84
CA ASP A 169 -6.58 35.56 7.97
C ASP A 169 -5.25 35.35 7.25
N GLY A 170 -4.31 34.63 7.86
CA GLY A 170 -2.93 34.54 7.38
C GLY A 170 -2.10 35.82 7.62
N SER A 171 -2.59 36.79 8.41
CA SER A 171 -1.86 38.04 8.70
C SER A 171 -0.74 37.90 9.73
N LYS A 172 -0.55 36.68 10.25
CA LYS A 172 0.56 36.23 11.09
C LYS A 172 0.90 34.79 10.66
N PRO A 173 2.07 34.23 11.06
CA PRO A 173 2.33 32.81 10.89
C PRO A 173 1.20 31.96 11.47
N ALA A 174 0.86 30.87 10.79
CA ALA A 174 -0.36 30.13 11.06
C ALA A 174 -0.07 28.64 11.23
N VAL A 175 -0.81 28.01 12.14
CA VAL A 175 -0.71 26.60 12.51
C VAL A 175 -2.08 25.95 12.36
N LEU A 176 -2.15 24.81 11.67
CA LEU A 176 -3.37 24.00 11.59
C LEU A 176 -3.28 22.83 12.58
N TYR A 177 -4.33 22.65 13.38
CA TYR A 177 -4.62 21.40 14.07
C TYR A 177 -5.87 20.80 13.43
N LEU A 178 -5.66 19.70 12.71
CA LEU A 178 -6.65 18.92 11.98
C LEU A 178 -6.82 17.57 12.67
N SER A 179 -7.99 16.96 12.54
CA SER A 179 -8.30 15.64 13.09
C SER A 179 -9.42 14.97 12.31
N ASN A 180 -9.53 13.65 12.48
CA ASN A 180 -10.72 12.89 12.07
C ASN A 180 -11.03 13.07 10.57
N GLN A 181 -10.02 12.83 9.73
CA GLN A 181 -10.22 12.55 8.29
C GLN A 181 -10.83 11.15 8.12
N HIS A 182 -10.41 10.17 8.95
CA HIS A 182 -11.13 8.92 9.09
C HIS A 182 -12.11 8.99 10.26
N ALA A 183 -13.32 8.45 10.08
CA ALA A 183 -14.43 8.71 11.00
C ALA A 183 -14.31 7.98 12.36
N ARG A 184 -13.84 6.73 12.38
CA ARG A 184 -13.67 5.88 13.60
C ARG A 184 -12.69 6.38 14.67
N GLU A 185 -11.91 7.42 14.38
CA GLU A 185 -10.75 7.87 15.17
C GLU A 185 -11.15 8.86 16.27
N TRP A 186 -12.02 8.41 17.18
CA TRP A 186 -12.74 9.26 18.15
C TRP A 186 -11.87 10.03 19.15
N ILE A 187 -10.63 9.62 19.39
CA ILE A 187 -9.69 10.36 20.25
C ILE A 187 -9.22 11.68 19.60
N THR A 188 -9.20 11.76 18.27
CA THR A 188 -8.58 12.88 17.54
C THR A 188 -9.41 14.19 17.58
N PRO A 189 -10.76 14.18 17.54
CA PRO A 189 -11.58 15.36 17.86
C PRO A 189 -11.38 15.84 19.30
N GLU A 190 -11.27 14.94 20.28
CA GLU A 190 -11.07 15.33 21.69
C GLU A 190 -9.67 15.90 21.92
N MET A 191 -8.62 15.35 21.31
CA MET A 191 -7.26 15.91 21.32
C MET A 191 -7.24 17.37 20.83
N THR A 192 -7.81 17.60 19.64
CA THR A 192 -7.88 18.94 19.04
C THR A 192 -8.80 19.91 19.80
N ARG A 193 -9.89 19.42 20.39
CA ARG A 193 -10.82 20.21 21.23
C ARG A 193 -10.20 20.61 22.56
N ARG A 194 -9.53 19.69 23.25
CA ARG A 194 -8.82 19.95 24.51
C ARG A 194 -7.65 20.90 24.29
N LEU A 195 -6.94 20.78 23.17
CA LEU A 195 -5.87 21.71 22.79
C LEU A 195 -6.41 23.13 22.55
N MET A 196 -7.52 23.28 21.83
CA MET A 196 -8.20 24.56 21.62
C MET A 196 -8.54 25.24 22.96
N HIS A 197 -9.15 24.52 23.91
CA HIS A 197 -9.48 25.08 25.24
C HIS A 197 -8.25 25.36 26.08
N HIS A 198 -7.24 24.48 26.06
CA HIS A 198 -5.97 24.67 26.77
C HIS A 198 -5.29 25.98 26.36
N TYR A 199 -5.30 26.34 25.07
CA TYR A 199 -4.84 27.64 24.58
C TYR A 199 -5.72 28.81 25.06
N LEU A 200 -7.06 28.65 25.13
CA LEU A 200 -7.98 29.72 25.58
C LEU A 200 -7.86 30.03 27.07
N ASP A 201 -7.90 28.99 27.91
CA ASP A 201 -7.95 29.14 29.37
C ASP A 201 -6.59 29.56 29.92
N SER A 202 -5.51 29.00 29.37
CA SER A 202 -4.14 29.32 29.79
C SER A 202 -3.64 30.66 29.25
N TYR A 203 -4.29 31.28 28.25
CA TYR A 203 -3.91 32.58 27.67
C TYR A 203 -3.73 33.72 28.69
N ARG A 204 -4.36 33.62 29.86
CA ARG A 204 -4.28 34.66 30.91
C ARG A 204 -3.28 34.35 32.03
N THR A 205 -2.77 33.13 32.10
CA THR A 205 -1.99 32.60 33.22
C THR A 205 -0.60 32.14 32.78
N ASP A 206 -0.50 31.45 31.65
CA ASP A 206 0.76 30.97 31.09
C ASP A 206 1.38 31.97 30.10
N LYS A 207 2.71 32.08 30.12
CA LYS A 207 3.46 33.04 29.30
C LYS A 207 3.86 32.49 27.92
N ARG A 208 4.06 31.17 27.79
CA ARG A 208 4.40 30.48 26.53
C ARG A 208 3.19 30.53 25.60
N ILE A 209 2.06 30.03 26.09
CA ILE A 209 0.74 30.08 25.43
C ILE A 209 0.33 31.52 25.13
N LYS A 210 0.50 32.46 26.07
CA LYS A 210 0.19 33.87 25.78
C LYS A 210 1.06 34.46 24.66
N LYS A 211 2.35 34.10 24.57
CA LYS A 211 3.23 34.54 23.47
C LYS A 211 2.66 34.01 22.14
N ILE A 212 2.46 32.69 22.03
CA ILE A 212 1.95 32.02 20.82
C ILE A 212 0.63 32.66 20.36
N VAL A 213 -0.36 32.81 21.25
CA VAL A 213 -1.68 33.37 20.89
C VAL A 213 -1.62 34.85 20.51
N ASP A 214 -0.63 35.62 21.00
CA ASP A 214 -0.41 36.99 20.55
C ASP A 214 0.23 37.03 19.15
N THR A 215 1.20 36.16 18.85
CA THR A 215 2.05 36.19 17.65
C THR A 215 1.57 35.34 16.47
N THR A 216 0.76 34.32 16.71
CA THR A 216 0.47 33.23 15.75
C THR A 216 -1.05 33.12 15.52
N GLU A 217 -1.49 32.58 14.39
CA GLU A 217 -2.88 32.14 14.17
C GLU A 217 -3.00 30.63 14.36
N LEU A 218 -3.67 30.18 15.42
CA LEU A 218 -3.92 28.76 15.65
C LEU A 218 -5.30 28.42 15.10
N TRP A 219 -5.41 27.47 14.20
CA TRP A 219 -6.68 27.07 13.59
C TRP A 219 -6.99 25.62 13.94
N PHE A 220 -8.20 25.38 14.45
CA PHE A 220 -8.66 24.07 14.90
C PHE A 220 -9.82 23.59 14.02
N VAL A 221 -9.67 22.43 13.40
CA VAL A 221 -10.72 21.71 12.67
C VAL A 221 -10.93 20.38 13.38
N LEU A 222 -11.96 20.31 14.23
CA LEU A 222 -12.20 19.16 15.13
C LEU A 222 -12.73 17.90 14.41
N SER A 223 -13.13 18.03 13.15
CA SER A 223 -13.51 16.92 12.27
C SER A 223 -13.37 17.38 10.83
N ALA A 224 -12.53 16.69 10.08
CA ALA A 224 -12.37 16.84 8.64
C ALA A 224 -13.46 16.09 7.86
N ASN A 225 -13.99 15.00 8.44
CA ASN A 225 -15.07 14.17 7.92
C ASN A 225 -16.35 14.21 8.80
N PRO A 226 -17.04 15.38 8.98
CA PRO A 226 -18.23 15.47 9.83
C PRO A 226 -19.38 14.52 9.49
N ASP A 227 -19.53 14.15 8.21
CA ASP A 227 -20.57 13.22 7.77
C ASP A 227 -20.25 11.80 8.25
N GLY A 228 -19.02 11.32 8.00
CA GLY A 228 -18.56 10.02 8.48
C GLY A 228 -18.55 9.95 10.01
N TYR A 229 -18.10 11.01 10.69
CA TYR A 229 -18.10 11.03 12.15
C TYR A 229 -19.51 10.88 12.72
N ASP A 230 -20.48 11.68 12.27
CA ASP A 230 -21.88 11.55 12.69
C ASP A 230 -22.47 10.16 12.35
N HIS A 231 -21.98 9.47 11.30
CA HIS A 231 -22.37 8.08 10.99
C HIS A 231 -21.92 7.08 12.06
N THR A 232 -20.72 7.25 12.63
CA THR A 232 -20.19 6.36 13.68
C THR A 232 -20.94 6.44 15.01
N PHE A 233 -21.78 7.46 15.22
CA PHE A 233 -22.72 7.58 16.35
C PHE A 233 -24.17 7.23 15.98
N ALA A 234 -24.45 6.87 14.72
CA ALA A 234 -25.81 6.61 14.24
C ALA A 234 -26.30 5.19 14.53
N ASP A 235 -25.37 4.23 14.59
CA ASP A 235 -25.58 2.84 15.03
C ASP A 235 -24.24 2.25 15.50
N ASP A 236 -24.25 1.27 16.40
CA ASP A 236 -23.03 0.69 16.98
C ASP A 236 -22.22 -0.13 15.96
N ASP A 237 -22.90 -0.73 14.98
CA ASP A 237 -22.34 -1.38 13.79
C ASP A 237 -21.48 -0.41 12.95
N ASN A 238 -21.86 0.87 12.94
CA ASN A 238 -21.16 1.90 12.14
C ASN A 238 -19.92 2.46 12.85
N ARG A 239 -19.64 2.09 14.11
CA ARG A 239 -18.56 2.67 14.95
C ARG A 239 -17.17 2.61 14.29
N LEU A 240 -16.94 1.65 13.41
CA LEU A 240 -15.65 1.37 12.76
C LEU A 240 -15.53 1.90 11.32
N TRP A 241 -16.54 2.65 10.84
CA TRP A 241 -16.52 3.28 9.53
C TRP A 241 -15.31 4.22 9.36
N ARG A 242 -14.56 4.10 8.25
CA ARG A 242 -13.36 4.90 7.96
C ARG A 242 -13.66 6.10 7.07
N LYS A 243 -14.27 5.87 5.91
CA LYS A 243 -14.29 6.75 4.73
C LYS A 243 -15.30 7.93 4.85
N ASN A 244 -15.40 8.79 3.84
CA ASN A 244 -16.55 9.73 3.76
C ASN A 244 -17.85 9.00 3.37
N LEU A 245 -18.98 9.71 3.27
CA LEU A 245 -20.29 9.11 2.93
C LEU A 245 -20.67 9.28 1.45
N ARG A 246 -19.72 9.07 0.53
CA ARG A 246 -20.04 8.96 -0.89
C ARG A 246 -20.76 7.66 -1.19
N ASP A 247 -22.04 7.76 -1.53
CA ASP A 247 -22.72 6.79 -2.38
C ASP A 247 -21.95 6.69 -3.72
N VAL A 248 -21.27 5.56 -3.94
CA VAL A 248 -20.46 5.27 -5.14
C VAL A 248 -21.27 4.42 -6.12
N ASN A 249 -22.11 3.50 -5.63
CA ASN A 249 -22.84 2.55 -6.46
C ASN A 249 -24.14 3.13 -7.07
N GLY A 250 -24.72 4.17 -6.45
CA GLY A 250 -25.93 4.88 -6.87
C GLY A 250 -27.25 4.34 -6.29
N ASP A 251 -27.24 3.47 -5.29
CA ASP A 251 -28.45 2.83 -4.73
C ASP A 251 -29.12 3.62 -3.59
N GLY A 252 -28.40 4.55 -2.96
CA GLY A 252 -28.89 5.44 -1.90
C GLY A 252 -28.79 4.90 -0.46
N VAL A 253 -28.19 3.72 -0.26
CA VAL A 253 -27.69 3.21 1.03
C VAL A 253 -26.23 3.73 1.22
N ILE A 254 -25.59 3.39 2.33
CA ILE A 254 -24.12 3.45 2.47
C ILE A 254 -23.69 2.12 3.10
N GLY A 255 -22.73 1.45 2.50
CA GLY A 255 -22.14 0.21 3.03
C GLY A 255 -20.86 -0.19 2.32
N THR A 256 -20.60 -1.50 2.21
CA THR A 256 -19.46 -2.05 1.45
C THR A 256 -19.49 -1.56 0.00
N GLY A 257 -18.39 -0.96 -0.45
CA GLY A 257 -18.29 -0.32 -1.78
C GLY A 257 -18.47 1.20 -1.77
N ASP A 258 -19.04 1.77 -0.71
CA ASP A 258 -19.24 3.21 -0.59
C ASP A 258 -18.13 3.92 0.20
N GLY A 259 -18.09 5.23 0.06
CA GLY A 259 -17.13 6.13 0.69
C GLY A 259 -15.78 6.16 -0.01
N VAL A 260 -15.14 7.33 0.04
CA VAL A 260 -13.76 7.57 -0.41
C VAL A 260 -12.88 7.81 0.81
N ASP A 261 -11.66 7.28 0.81
CA ASP A 261 -10.66 7.62 1.83
C ASP A 261 -10.14 9.04 1.55
N LEU A 262 -10.47 9.97 2.45
CA LEU A 262 -10.07 11.37 2.31
C LEU A 262 -8.54 11.55 2.38
N ASN A 263 -7.84 10.66 3.09
CA ASN A 263 -6.39 10.66 3.20
C ASN A 263 -5.70 9.82 2.11
N ARG A 264 -6.45 9.47 1.03
CA ARG A 264 -5.93 8.96 -0.26
C ARG A 264 -6.47 9.75 -1.46
N ASN A 265 -7.17 10.86 -1.23
CA ASN A 265 -7.83 11.64 -2.28
C ASN A 265 -7.12 12.95 -2.64
N PHE A 266 -6.05 13.36 -1.95
CA PHE A 266 -5.35 14.60 -2.28
C PHE A 266 -4.59 14.49 -3.63
N PRO A 267 -4.46 15.56 -4.43
CA PRO A 267 -3.81 15.50 -5.74
C PRO A 267 -2.31 15.20 -5.77
N TYR A 268 -1.60 15.25 -4.64
CA TYR A 268 -0.15 14.96 -4.62
C TYR A 268 0.07 13.45 -4.71
N LYS A 269 0.89 13.02 -5.69
CA LYS A 269 1.19 11.61 -6.01
C LYS A 269 -0.04 10.69 -6.16
N TRP A 270 -1.26 11.23 -6.30
CA TRP A 270 -2.50 10.45 -6.39
C TRP A 270 -2.41 9.34 -7.44
N GLY A 271 -2.51 8.08 -7.02
CA GLY A 271 -2.37 6.94 -7.91
C GLY A 271 -1.05 6.91 -8.68
N TYR A 272 0.06 7.21 -7.99
CA TYR A 272 1.45 7.09 -8.48
C TYR A 272 1.73 5.70 -9.10
N ASP A 273 1.09 4.69 -8.53
CA ASP A 273 1.01 3.26 -8.84
C ASP A 273 -0.43 2.78 -8.52
N ASP A 274 -0.66 1.49 -8.27
CA ASP A 274 -1.88 0.95 -7.64
C ASP A 274 -1.59 0.32 -6.25
N GLU A 275 -0.50 0.75 -5.59
CA GLU A 275 -0.08 0.47 -4.21
C GLU A 275 -0.56 1.59 -3.25
N GLY A 276 -0.52 1.36 -1.93
CA GLY A 276 -0.76 2.35 -0.86
C GLY A 276 -2.16 2.99 -0.75
N SER A 277 -2.94 2.90 -1.83
CA SER A 277 -4.32 3.31 -1.99
C SER A 277 -4.94 2.48 -3.11
N SER A 278 -6.22 2.15 -3.03
CA SER A 278 -6.84 1.24 -4.00
C SER A 278 -7.66 1.98 -5.06
N PRO A 279 -7.65 1.56 -6.34
CA PRO A 279 -8.64 1.98 -7.34
C PRO A 279 -10.01 1.30 -7.16
N SER A 280 -10.15 0.30 -6.27
CA SER A 280 -11.42 -0.41 -6.02
C SER A 280 -12.29 0.30 -4.97
N PRO A 281 -13.59 0.57 -5.25
CA PRO A 281 -14.52 1.16 -4.27
C PRO A 281 -14.72 0.36 -2.98
N THR A 282 -14.62 -0.97 -3.04
CA THR A 282 -14.80 -1.86 -1.88
C THR A 282 -13.67 -1.72 -0.85
N SER A 283 -12.50 -1.23 -1.24
CA SER A 283 -11.37 -1.03 -0.33
C SER A 283 -11.60 0.09 0.69
N GLN A 284 -11.07 -0.11 1.89
CA GLN A 284 -10.99 0.93 2.94
C GLN A 284 -10.05 2.08 2.55
N THR A 285 -9.10 1.85 1.63
CA THR A 285 -8.17 2.86 1.11
C THR A 285 -8.54 3.35 -0.30
N TYR A 286 -9.83 3.28 -0.68
CA TYR A 286 -10.29 3.70 -2.01
C TYR A 286 -9.95 5.17 -2.29
N ARG A 287 -9.08 5.40 -3.29
CA ARG A 287 -8.52 6.71 -3.68
C ARG A 287 -9.52 7.68 -4.32
N GLY A 288 -10.75 7.21 -4.60
CA GLY A 288 -11.78 7.96 -5.30
C GLY A 288 -11.66 7.88 -6.83
N ALA A 289 -12.54 8.59 -7.55
CA ALA A 289 -12.63 8.52 -9.01
C ALA A 289 -11.65 9.47 -9.75
N SER A 290 -11.02 10.40 -9.04
CA SER A 290 -10.08 11.39 -9.58
C SER A 290 -9.31 12.07 -8.43
N PRO A 291 -8.11 12.64 -8.66
CA PRO A 291 -7.42 13.43 -7.65
C PRO A 291 -8.28 14.61 -7.22
N GLY A 292 -8.49 14.75 -5.91
CA GLY A 292 -9.42 15.70 -5.33
C GLY A 292 -10.85 15.51 -5.85
N SER A 293 -11.40 14.29 -5.84
CA SER A 293 -12.82 14.07 -6.15
C SER A 293 -13.73 14.63 -5.05
N GLU A 294 -13.31 14.59 -3.79
CA GLU A 294 -14.20 14.83 -2.64
C GLU A 294 -14.35 16.30 -2.25
N PRO A 295 -15.55 16.73 -1.80
CA PRO A 295 -15.78 18.10 -1.36
C PRO A 295 -15.09 18.41 -0.02
N GLU A 296 -14.88 17.40 0.84
CA GLU A 296 -14.09 17.52 2.08
C GLU A 296 -12.62 17.82 1.77
N THR A 297 -11.96 16.97 0.97
CA THR A 297 -10.56 17.15 0.51
C THR A 297 -10.36 18.51 -0.16
N LYS A 298 -11.29 18.93 -1.04
CA LYS A 298 -11.28 20.28 -1.66
C LYS A 298 -11.37 21.41 -0.64
N ALA A 299 -12.16 21.24 0.42
CA ALA A 299 -12.31 22.25 1.46
C ALA A 299 -11.04 22.39 2.30
N ILE A 300 -10.34 21.29 2.59
CA ILE A 300 -9.07 21.28 3.32
C ILE A 300 -7.98 21.92 2.47
N ASP A 301 -7.81 21.51 1.21
CA ASP A 301 -6.83 22.08 0.29
C ASP A 301 -7.05 23.60 0.08
N ALA A 302 -8.27 24.00 -0.27
CA ALA A 302 -8.60 25.41 -0.46
C ALA A 302 -8.47 26.23 0.84
N PHE A 303 -8.57 25.61 2.01
CA PHE A 303 -8.30 26.26 3.29
C PHE A 303 -6.80 26.42 3.55
N GLN A 304 -6.00 25.38 3.31
CA GLN A 304 -4.54 25.45 3.43
C GLN A 304 -3.97 26.58 2.55
N LYS A 305 -4.31 26.56 1.26
CA LYS A 305 -3.95 27.58 0.26
C LYS A 305 -4.43 29.00 0.61
N ARG A 306 -5.57 29.14 1.30
CA ARG A 306 -6.13 30.45 1.69
C ARG A 306 -5.43 31.08 2.89
N ILE A 307 -4.95 30.27 3.82
CA ILE A 307 -4.33 30.77 5.07
C ILE A 307 -2.81 30.92 4.92
N GLY A 308 -2.16 30.06 4.14
CA GLY A 308 -0.69 30.01 4.10
C GLY A 308 -0.13 29.50 5.42
N PHE A 309 -0.59 28.32 5.87
CA PHE A 309 -0.09 27.68 7.07
C PHE A 309 1.40 27.39 6.95
N THR A 310 2.13 27.62 8.04
CA THR A 310 3.57 27.38 8.11
C THR A 310 3.85 25.96 8.58
N TYR A 311 3.02 25.47 9.51
CA TYR A 311 3.00 24.10 10.00
C TYR A 311 1.57 23.59 10.19
N GLY A 312 1.41 22.28 10.31
CA GLY A 312 0.26 21.71 10.99
C GLY A 312 0.49 20.32 11.58
N ILE A 313 -0.53 19.85 12.29
CA ILE A 313 -0.63 18.48 12.81
C ILE A 313 -1.99 17.94 12.34
N ASN A 314 -1.97 16.77 11.71
CA ASN A 314 -3.16 16.02 11.33
C ASN A 314 -3.26 14.79 12.25
N TYR A 315 -4.04 14.91 13.31
CA TYR A 315 -4.19 13.85 14.30
C TYR A 315 -5.03 12.70 13.73
N HIS A 316 -4.41 11.53 13.70
CA HIS A 316 -5.00 10.24 13.36
C HIS A 316 -4.89 9.29 14.57
N SER A 317 -5.45 8.09 14.46
CA SER A 317 -5.28 7.03 15.46
C SER A 317 -5.51 5.68 14.80
N ALA A 318 -4.84 4.59 15.18
CA ALA A 318 -4.02 4.41 16.37
C ALA A 318 -2.82 3.50 16.07
N ALA A 319 -1.65 3.86 16.60
CA ALA A 319 -0.41 3.09 16.42
C ALA A 319 0.70 3.45 17.43
N GLU A 320 0.61 4.59 18.13
CA GLU A 320 1.75 5.19 18.86
C GLU A 320 2.89 5.64 17.94
N LEU A 321 2.60 6.46 16.93
CA LEU A 321 3.60 6.96 15.98
C LEU A 321 3.56 8.48 15.81
N LEU A 322 4.66 9.04 15.30
CA LEU A 322 4.78 10.45 14.94
C LEU A 322 5.41 10.60 13.55
N LEU A 323 4.54 10.52 12.54
CA LEU A 323 4.91 10.43 11.14
C LEU A 323 5.12 11.80 10.49
N TYR A 324 5.94 11.82 9.45
CA TYR A 324 6.21 12.97 8.59
C TYR A 324 6.55 12.51 7.16
N GLY A 325 6.32 13.38 6.17
CA GLY A 325 6.49 13.02 4.76
C GLY A 325 7.93 12.60 4.39
N VAL A 326 8.13 11.79 3.35
CA VAL A 326 7.15 11.38 2.33
C VAL A 326 6.42 10.06 2.65
N GLY A 327 5.19 9.92 2.14
CA GLY A 327 4.44 8.65 2.18
C GLY A 327 4.67 7.71 0.99
N TRP A 328 5.01 8.25 -0.18
CA TRP A 328 4.85 7.58 -1.47
C TRP A 328 6.03 6.75 -1.98
N GLN A 329 7.15 6.68 -1.25
CA GLN A 329 8.31 5.84 -1.62
C GLN A 329 9.17 5.52 -0.38
N VAL A 330 9.49 4.25 -0.15
CA VAL A 330 10.07 3.81 1.12
C VAL A 330 11.55 4.21 1.26
N ALA A 331 11.98 4.50 2.50
CA ALA A 331 13.35 4.87 2.87
C ALA A 331 13.96 5.99 2.00
N THR A 332 13.14 6.97 1.57
CA THR A 332 13.54 8.05 0.66
C THR A 332 13.50 9.39 1.39
N PRO A 333 14.60 9.78 2.06
CA PRO A 333 14.62 10.96 2.92
C PRO A 333 14.56 12.27 2.13
N THR A 334 14.03 13.32 2.74
CA THR A 334 13.95 14.67 2.18
C THR A 334 14.99 15.60 2.83
N PRO A 335 15.35 16.74 2.18
CA PRO A 335 16.18 17.75 2.82
C PRO A 335 15.56 18.32 4.11
N ASP A 336 14.23 18.34 4.24
CA ASP A 336 13.55 18.85 5.43
C ASP A 336 13.53 17.85 6.59
N ASP A 337 14.00 16.61 6.44
CA ASP A 337 14.01 15.61 7.53
C ASP A 337 14.80 16.15 8.74
N VAL A 338 15.82 16.98 8.50
CA VAL A 338 16.58 17.75 9.50
C VAL A 338 15.69 18.62 10.40
N LEU A 339 14.52 19.07 9.92
CA LEU A 339 13.52 19.81 10.70
C LEU A 339 12.46 18.88 11.31
N TYR A 340 12.08 17.81 10.59
CA TYR A 340 11.09 16.84 11.06
C TYR A 340 11.62 16.04 12.26
N GLU A 341 12.81 15.44 12.16
CA GLU A 341 13.52 14.80 13.28
C GLU A 341 13.70 15.74 14.47
N ALA A 342 14.09 17.00 14.23
CA ALA A 342 14.30 17.97 15.30
C ALA A 342 13.00 18.28 16.08
N LEU A 343 11.84 18.24 15.43
CA LEU A 343 10.53 18.44 16.06
C LEU A 343 9.93 17.17 16.66
N ALA A 344 10.01 16.06 15.93
CA ALA A 344 9.40 14.78 16.29
C ALA A 344 10.24 13.99 17.30
N GLY A 345 11.54 14.27 17.39
CA GLY A 345 12.49 13.47 18.15
C GLY A 345 13.04 12.30 17.33
N THR A 346 13.77 11.42 18.00
CA THR A 346 14.26 10.16 17.42
C THR A 346 13.55 8.98 18.08
N PRO A 347 13.65 7.75 17.55
CA PRO A 347 13.05 6.55 18.17
C PRO A 347 13.46 6.32 19.63
N GLY A 348 14.65 6.79 20.05
CA GLY A 348 15.11 6.74 21.44
C GLY A 348 14.76 7.97 22.30
N ASN A 349 14.19 9.02 21.73
CA ASN A 349 13.92 10.31 22.38
C ASN A 349 12.80 11.08 21.65
N SER A 350 11.60 10.49 21.60
CA SER A 350 10.42 11.02 20.92
C SER A 350 9.80 12.24 21.60
N ALA A 351 9.31 13.19 20.82
CA ALA A 351 8.63 14.40 21.28
C ALA A 351 7.22 14.15 21.85
N ILE A 352 6.64 12.98 21.60
CA ILE A 352 5.44 12.49 22.26
C ILE A 352 5.82 11.20 23.02
N PRO A 353 5.86 11.22 24.36
CA PRO A 353 6.29 10.06 25.14
C PRO A 353 5.48 8.79 24.83
N GLY A 354 6.19 7.75 24.41
CA GLY A 354 5.63 6.47 24.01
C GLY A 354 5.39 6.28 22.50
N TYR A 355 5.54 7.31 21.67
CA TYR A 355 5.39 7.18 20.20
C TYR A 355 6.74 7.00 19.48
N HIS A 356 6.76 6.29 18.34
CA HIS A 356 7.92 6.17 17.43
C HIS A 356 7.89 7.25 16.32
N PRO A 357 8.94 8.09 16.16
CA PRO A 357 9.06 9.00 15.02
C PRO A 357 9.76 8.35 13.81
N GLN A 358 9.09 8.30 12.64
CA GLN A 358 9.61 7.70 11.39
C GLN A 358 8.98 8.35 10.15
N LEU A 359 9.52 8.07 8.95
CA LEU A 359 8.92 8.54 7.69
C LEU A 359 7.56 7.86 7.44
N SER A 360 6.60 8.60 6.89
CA SER A 360 5.26 8.07 6.58
C SER A 360 5.28 6.86 5.64
N SER A 361 6.31 6.69 4.81
CA SER A 361 6.50 5.50 3.96
C SER A 361 7.06 4.27 4.68
N GLU A 362 7.75 4.45 5.81
CA GLU A 362 8.29 3.35 6.64
C GLU A 362 7.18 2.67 7.46
N LEU A 363 6.03 3.33 7.56
CA LEU A 363 4.74 2.75 7.97
C LEU A 363 4.28 1.69 6.95
N TYR A 364 4.09 2.17 5.72
CA TYR A 364 3.82 1.49 4.45
C TYR A 364 3.69 2.58 3.37
N THR A 365 3.86 2.24 2.09
CA THR A 365 3.65 3.20 1.00
C THR A 365 2.24 3.80 1.04
N THR A 366 2.13 5.12 0.93
CA THR A 366 0.84 5.83 0.85
C THR A 366 0.89 6.87 -0.25
N ASN A 367 -0.22 7.05 -0.98
CA ASN A 367 -0.32 8.08 -2.01
C ASN A 367 -1.70 8.75 -2.04
N GLY A 368 -1.72 10.05 -2.34
CA GLY A 368 -2.92 10.90 -2.22
C GLY A 368 -3.17 11.40 -0.79
N GLU A 369 -2.11 11.46 0.01
CA GLU A 369 -2.06 11.76 1.44
C GLU A 369 -2.08 13.28 1.75
N ALA A 370 -2.59 13.63 2.94
CA ALA A 370 -2.84 15.03 3.33
C ALA A 370 -1.56 15.80 3.70
N ASP A 371 -0.58 15.16 4.31
CA ASP A 371 0.69 15.75 4.78
C ASP A 371 1.70 15.92 3.64
N GLY A 372 1.88 14.89 2.79
CA GLY A 372 2.62 15.01 1.54
C GLY A 372 2.06 16.10 0.62
N HIS A 373 0.73 16.25 0.54
CA HIS A 373 0.11 17.37 -0.17
C HIS A 373 0.31 18.73 0.52
N ALA A 374 0.20 18.79 1.86
CA ALA A 374 0.40 20.01 2.63
C ALA A 374 1.82 20.57 2.43
N ALA A 375 2.84 19.72 2.52
CA ALA A 375 4.22 20.10 2.25
C ALA A 375 4.40 20.45 0.77
N ASN A 376 4.27 19.46 -0.12
CA ASN A 376 4.86 19.53 -1.45
C ASN A 376 3.97 20.25 -2.49
N VAL A 377 2.74 20.64 -2.11
CA VAL A 377 1.87 21.51 -2.94
C VAL A 377 1.52 22.82 -2.25
N ASN A 378 1.37 22.82 -0.92
CA ASN A 378 0.84 23.97 -0.16
C ASN A 378 1.88 24.70 0.70
N GLY A 379 3.14 24.25 0.74
CA GLY A 379 4.25 24.94 1.41
C GLY A 379 4.25 24.80 2.93
N MET A 380 3.58 23.78 3.46
CA MET A 380 3.18 23.65 4.86
C MET A 380 3.73 22.33 5.44
N ALA A 381 4.74 22.41 6.31
CA ALA A 381 5.27 21.21 6.96
C ALA A 381 4.20 20.58 7.88
N MET A 382 3.91 19.29 7.70
CA MET A 382 2.84 18.60 8.43
C MET A 382 3.34 17.31 9.07
N PHE A 383 2.86 17.05 10.28
CA PHE A 383 3.06 15.81 11.01
C PHE A 383 1.74 15.06 11.14
N THR A 384 1.81 13.73 11.12
CA THR A 384 0.68 12.83 11.36
C THR A 384 0.97 11.97 12.59
N PRO A 385 0.54 12.39 13.80
CA PRO A 385 0.62 11.55 14.97
C PRO A 385 -0.51 10.54 14.94
N GLU A 386 -0.16 9.26 14.98
CA GLU A 386 -1.09 8.15 15.18
C GLU A 386 -1.21 7.90 16.69
N MET A 387 -2.32 8.34 17.27
CA MET A 387 -2.50 8.34 18.72
C MET A 387 -2.54 6.93 19.35
N SER A 388 -2.52 6.82 20.68
CA SER A 388 -2.47 5.49 21.30
C SER A 388 -3.71 4.64 21.08
N THR A 389 -3.48 3.33 20.91
CA THR A 389 -4.49 2.28 20.87
C THR A 389 -5.23 2.14 22.21
N CYS A 390 -6.47 1.64 22.15
CA CYS A 390 -7.25 1.31 23.35
C CYS A 390 -6.49 0.39 24.31
N GLN A 391 -5.82 -0.62 23.77
CA GLN A 391 -5.05 -1.61 24.52
C GLN A 391 -3.94 -0.94 25.33
N THR A 392 -3.07 -0.16 24.66
CA THR A 392 -1.96 0.55 25.32
C THR A 392 -2.44 1.48 26.43
N VAL A 393 -3.51 2.27 26.22
CA VAL A 393 -3.98 3.19 27.27
C VAL A 393 -4.72 2.50 28.41
N SER A 394 -5.39 1.37 28.16
CA SER A 394 -6.06 0.59 29.21
C SER A 394 -5.07 -0.11 30.14
N ASP A 395 -3.89 -0.50 29.63
CA ASP A 395 -2.82 -1.11 30.44
C ASP A 395 -1.97 -0.08 31.23
N LEU A 396 -2.19 1.23 31.07
CA LEU A 396 -1.48 2.28 31.82
C LEU A 396 -1.84 2.31 33.33
N ASP A 397 -3.06 1.91 33.70
CA ASP A 397 -3.51 1.84 35.09
C ASP A 397 -4.31 0.55 35.35
N PRO A 398 -3.64 -0.55 35.76
CA PRO A 398 -4.29 -1.84 35.99
C PRO A 398 -5.31 -1.89 37.15
N ASP A 399 -5.49 -0.81 37.91
CA ASP A 399 -6.52 -0.66 38.95
C ASP A 399 -7.76 0.15 38.45
N ASP A 400 -7.83 0.47 37.16
CA ASP A 400 -8.95 1.17 36.51
C ASP A 400 -10.21 0.28 36.28
N GLU A 401 -11.33 0.87 35.83
CA GLU A 401 -12.51 0.12 35.40
C GLU A 401 -12.40 -0.37 33.94
N TRP A 402 -11.55 0.28 33.12
CA TRP A 402 -11.21 -0.14 31.76
C TRP A 402 -10.11 -1.20 31.73
N ASN A 403 -10.09 -2.04 30.68
CA ASN A 403 -9.14 -3.14 30.55
C ASN A 403 -8.82 -3.47 29.09
N ALA A 404 -7.55 -3.74 28.76
CA ALA A 404 -7.14 -4.03 27.38
C ALA A 404 -7.80 -5.28 26.77
N GLY A 405 -8.27 -6.22 27.60
CA GLY A 405 -9.08 -7.36 27.16
C GLY A 405 -10.51 -7.02 26.74
N ASP A 406 -11.02 -5.85 27.14
CA ASP A 406 -12.36 -5.33 26.84
C ASP A 406 -12.36 -4.27 25.72
N CYS A 407 -11.21 -3.97 25.11
CA CYS A 407 -11.13 -3.11 23.92
C CYS A 407 -11.71 -3.81 22.69
N ARG A 408 -12.81 -3.31 22.08
CA ARG A 408 -13.32 -3.84 20.79
C ARG A 408 -12.31 -3.66 19.66
N SER A 409 -11.48 -2.60 19.72
CA SER A 409 -10.44 -2.29 18.74
C SER A 409 -9.40 -1.32 19.29
N GLY A 410 -8.21 -1.25 18.68
CA GLY A 410 -7.26 -0.14 18.80
C GLY A 410 -7.89 1.25 18.60
N PHE A 411 -8.81 1.43 17.64
CA PHE A 411 -9.54 2.70 17.42
C PHE A 411 -10.69 2.95 18.43
N ASN A 412 -11.03 1.96 19.26
CA ASN A 412 -12.05 2.08 20.30
C ASN A 412 -11.45 2.60 21.62
N PHE A 413 -10.74 3.72 21.54
CA PHE A 413 -10.17 4.41 22.70
C PHE A 413 -11.21 4.56 23.84
N PRO A 414 -10.86 4.25 25.12
CA PRO A 414 -11.76 4.35 26.26
C PRO A 414 -12.48 5.70 26.40
N ASP A 415 -13.79 5.67 26.66
CA ASP A 415 -14.59 6.87 26.95
C ASP A 415 -14.44 7.29 28.42
N ASP A 416 -13.20 7.54 28.82
CA ASP A 416 -12.79 7.86 30.20
C ASP A 416 -12.10 9.23 30.26
N GLU A 417 -12.59 10.14 31.09
CA GLU A 417 -12.06 11.51 31.19
C GLU A 417 -10.58 11.53 31.61
N LYS A 418 -10.13 10.57 32.44
CA LYS A 418 -8.77 10.49 32.97
C LYS A 418 -7.78 9.98 31.91
N LEU A 419 -8.11 8.94 31.15
CA LEU A 419 -7.28 8.37 30.08
C LEU A 419 -7.20 9.32 28.89
N ILE A 420 -8.34 9.89 28.45
CA ILE A 420 -8.37 10.91 27.40
C ILE A 420 -7.56 12.15 27.82
N GLN A 421 -7.63 12.56 29.09
CA GLN A 421 -6.84 13.69 29.60
C GLN A 421 -5.34 13.40 29.73
N GLN A 422 -4.93 12.15 29.99
CA GLN A 422 -3.52 11.72 29.96
C GLN A 422 -2.97 11.72 28.53
N GLU A 423 -3.73 11.17 27.59
CA GLU A 423 -3.37 11.12 26.16
C GLU A 423 -3.24 12.52 25.56
N PHE A 424 -4.17 13.41 25.90
CA PHE A 424 -4.05 14.83 25.60
C PHE A 424 -2.77 15.44 26.22
N ALA A 425 -2.52 15.19 27.51
CA ALA A 425 -1.40 15.81 28.23
C ALA A 425 -0.02 15.43 27.67
N LYS A 426 0.18 14.19 27.21
CA LYS A 426 1.47 13.76 26.60
C LYS A 426 1.71 14.37 25.21
N ASN A 427 0.65 14.75 24.50
CA ASN A 427 0.71 15.40 23.18
C ASN A 427 0.95 16.92 23.26
N VAL A 428 0.60 17.59 24.37
CA VAL A 428 0.73 19.06 24.53
C VAL A 428 2.15 19.61 24.29
N PRO A 429 3.26 19.00 24.78
CA PRO A 429 4.61 19.54 24.58
C PRO A 429 4.97 19.70 23.09
N PHE A 430 4.74 18.65 22.29
CA PHE A 430 4.92 18.66 20.85
C PHE A 430 3.99 19.67 20.15
N ALA A 431 2.71 19.67 20.49
CA ALA A 431 1.73 20.58 19.90
C ALA A 431 2.07 22.07 20.12
N LEU A 432 2.59 22.42 21.31
CA LEU A 432 3.11 23.77 21.61
C LEU A 432 4.38 24.08 20.82
N SER A 433 5.27 23.10 20.66
CA SER A 433 6.53 23.23 19.93
C SER A 433 6.34 23.48 18.44
N VAL A 434 5.41 22.78 17.78
CA VAL A 434 5.00 23.07 16.39
C VAL A 434 4.49 24.52 16.26
N ALA A 435 3.71 25.02 17.23
CA ALA A 435 3.17 26.37 17.19
C ALA A 435 4.16 27.50 17.50
N GLU A 436 5.23 27.22 18.23
CA GLU A 436 6.36 28.15 18.38
C GLU A 436 7.23 28.20 17.12
N SER A 437 7.40 27.05 16.46
CA SER A 437 8.21 26.90 15.25
C SER A 437 7.67 27.69 14.07
N ALA A 438 6.34 27.87 13.95
CA ALA A 438 5.74 28.68 12.90
C ALA A 438 6.30 30.12 12.80
N ALA A 439 6.86 30.70 13.86
CA ALA A 439 7.51 32.02 13.80
C ALA A 439 8.88 32.02 13.11
N HIS A 440 9.58 30.88 13.11
CA HIS A 440 10.92 30.65 12.53
C HIS A 440 10.99 29.21 12.01
N PRO A 441 10.31 28.89 10.89
CA PRO A 441 10.01 27.49 10.53
C PRO A 441 11.19 26.71 9.96
N ASP A 442 12.27 27.41 9.63
CA ASP A 442 13.57 26.79 9.41
C ASP A 442 14.20 26.33 10.74
N ARG A 443 14.02 27.07 11.83
CA ARG A 443 14.62 26.85 13.16
C ARG A 443 13.58 26.40 14.20
N PRO A 444 13.14 25.14 14.18
CA PRO A 444 12.10 24.63 15.07
C PRO A 444 12.44 24.71 16.57
N SER A 445 11.39 24.79 17.38
CA SER A 445 11.44 24.83 18.83
C SER A 445 11.18 23.45 19.43
N SER A 446 12.17 22.55 19.39
CA SER A 446 12.02 21.15 19.82
C SER A 446 11.53 20.97 21.26
N ALA A 447 10.59 20.05 21.49
CA ALA A 447 10.14 19.65 22.82
C ALA A 447 11.18 18.80 23.57
N VAL A 448 12.04 18.09 22.83
CA VAL A 448 13.10 17.20 23.34
C VAL A 448 14.51 17.80 23.27
N GLY A 449 14.62 19.06 22.87
CA GLY A 449 15.88 19.81 22.86
C GLY A 449 16.84 19.49 21.72
N LEU A 450 16.35 18.89 20.64
CA LEU A 450 17.10 18.77 19.38
C LEU A 450 17.10 20.12 18.64
N GLU A 451 18.15 20.38 17.85
CA GLU A 451 18.25 21.55 16.98
C GLU A 451 18.44 21.10 15.52
N ALA A 452 17.63 21.63 14.61
CA ALA A 452 17.80 21.40 13.18
C ALA A 452 19.08 22.14 12.73
N ALA A 453 20.12 21.40 12.35
CA ALA A 453 21.44 21.94 11.99
C ALA A 453 21.37 22.94 10.82
N ASP A 454 22.36 23.84 10.70
CA ASP A 454 22.47 24.71 9.51
C ASP A 454 22.96 23.95 8.27
N PHE A 455 23.78 22.91 8.47
CA PHE A 455 24.39 22.04 7.46
C PHE A 455 24.45 20.58 7.95
N THR A 456 24.08 19.62 7.10
CA THR A 456 24.18 18.17 7.35
C THR A 456 24.95 17.50 6.19
N PRO A 457 26.26 17.25 6.33
CA PRO A 457 27.10 16.67 5.26
C PRO A 457 26.80 15.20 4.93
N ALA A 458 26.81 14.85 3.65
CA ALA A 458 26.83 13.45 3.20
C ALA A 458 28.27 12.91 3.24
N ALA A 459 28.70 12.42 4.42
CA ALA A 459 30.08 12.02 4.67
C ALA A 459 30.38 10.58 4.19
N PHE A 460 31.39 10.44 3.32
CA PHE A 460 31.95 9.15 2.89
C PHE A 460 33.44 9.04 3.20
N GLY A 461 33.96 7.81 3.31
CA GLY A 461 35.37 7.55 3.68
C GLY A 461 36.35 7.32 2.51
N THR A 462 35.87 7.18 1.27
CA THR A 462 36.73 6.89 0.10
C THR A 462 36.20 7.56 -1.16
N SER A 463 37.10 8.19 -1.90
CA SER A 463 36.87 8.76 -3.23
C SER A 463 37.61 7.96 -4.32
N TYR A 464 37.04 7.91 -5.52
CA TYR A 464 37.69 7.44 -6.75
C TYR A 464 38.07 8.57 -7.74
N ALA A 465 38.11 9.82 -7.27
CA ALA A 465 38.71 10.94 -8.00
C ALA A 465 40.18 10.65 -8.39
N ARG A 466 40.65 11.26 -9.49
CA ARG A 466 41.97 10.93 -10.06
C ARG A 466 42.61 12.10 -10.82
N GLY A 467 42.70 13.28 -10.20
CA GLY A 467 42.97 14.53 -10.92
C GLY A 467 41.83 14.92 -11.87
N ALA A 468 40.64 14.45 -11.52
CA ALA A 468 39.32 14.86 -11.94
C ALA A 468 38.49 14.85 -10.66
N ASP A 469 37.44 15.64 -10.61
CA ASP A 469 37.02 16.28 -9.37
C ASP A 469 36.01 15.41 -8.61
N GLN A 470 35.88 15.61 -7.29
CA GLN A 470 35.00 14.79 -6.44
C GLN A 470 33.78 15.62 -6.02
N GLU A 471 32.60 15.28 -6.52
CA GLU A 471 31.37 15.87 -6.00
C GLU A 471 31.15 15.46 -4.53
N VAL A 472 30.82 16.44 -3.68
CA VAL A 472 30.38 16.24 -2.30
C VAL A 472 29.04 16.93 -2.10
N SER A 473 28.15 16.35 -1.30
CA SER A 473 26.82 16.92 -1.03
C SER A 473 26.59 17.24 0.45
N VAL A 474 25.67 18.18 0.67
CA VAL A 474 25.29 18.66 2.00
C VAL A 474 23.85 19.17 1.96
N VAL A 475 23.03 18.76 2.92
CA VAL A 475 21.72 19.38 3.15
C VAL A 475 21.94 20.67 3.92
N VAL A 476 21.44 21.80 3.40
CA VAL A 476 21.66 23.13 3.98
C VAL A 476 20.34 23.86 4.15
N ARG A 477 20.19 24.55 5.28
CA ARG A 477 19.09 25.48 5.51
C ARG A 477 19.05 26.55 4.42
N ARG A 478 17.90 26.71 3.76
CA ARG A 478 17.71 27.67 2.65
C ARG A 478 18.11 29.10 3.02
N ALA A 479 17.78 29.54 4.23
CA ALA A 479 18.03 30.88 4.76
C ALA A 479 19.51 31.22 5.06
N VAL A 480 20.43 30.26 4.98
CA VAL A 480 21.88 30.53 5.03
C VAL A 480 22.31 31.16 3.70
N ARG A 481 23.01 32.30 3.76
CA ARG A 481 23.58 33.00 2.60
C ARG A 481 25.01 32.53 2.36
N ASP A 482 25.54 32.88 1.20
CA ASP A 482 26.96 32.77 0.88
C ASP A 482 27.52 31.38 1.21
N LYS A 483 26.79 30.35 0.72
CA LYS A 483 27.04 28.94 0.97
C LYS A 483 28.27 28.48 0.17
N GLU A 484 29.31 28.06 0.88
CA GLU A 484 30.60 27.68 0.29
C GLU A 484 31.03 26.27 0.75
N LEU A 485 31.57 25.48 -0.18
CA LEU A 485 32.41 24.32 0.12
C LEU A 485 33.80 24.81 0.55
N LYS A 486 34.34 24.23 1.61
CA LYS A 486 35.73 24.44 2.05
C LYS A 486 36.43 23.09 2.18
N TYR A 487 37.67 22.99 1.70
CA TYR A 487 38.42 21.74 1.81
C TYR A 487 39.94 21.92 1.95
N ARG A 488 40.64 20.88 2.40
CA ARG A 488 42.12 20.80 2.41
C ARG A 488 42.58 19.43 1.94
N VAL A 489 43.55 19.44 1.01
CA VAL A 489 44.30 18.24 0.62
C VAL A 489 45.56 18.13 1.49
N ASN A 490 45.75 16.99 2.16
CA ASN A 490 46.89 16.65 3.03
C ASN A 490 47.24 17.73 4.08
N GLY A 491 46.23 18.39 4.66
CA GLY A 491 46.45 19.49 5.63
C GLY A 491 47.11 20.74 5.03
N GLY A 492 47.00 20.94 3.71
CA GLY A 492 47.55 22.07 2.97
C GLY A 492 46.79 23.38 3.17
N ARG A 493 46.77 24.23 2.14
CA ARG A 493 45.92 25.44 2.16
C ARG A 493 44.44 25.05 2.13
N THR A 494 43.57 25.88 2.73
CA THR A 494 42.14 25.81 2.45
C THR A 494 41.87 26.18 0.98
N HIS A 495 41.01 25.43 0.32
CA HIS A 495 40.34 25.73 -0.94
C HIS A 495 38.87 26.06 -0.67
N GLU A 496 38.24 26.80 -1.58
CA GLU A 496 36.93 27.45 -1.36
C GLU A 496 36.17 27.47 -2.70
N GLU A 497 34.99 26.85 -2.77
CA GLU A 497 34.19 26.73 -4.00
C GLU A 497 32.70 27.05 -3.73
N ASP A 498 31.98 27.58 -4.73
CA ASP A 498 30.55 27.90 -4.65
C ASP A 498 29.68 26.62 -4.62
N LEU A 499 28.59 26.61 -3.83
CA LEU A 499 27.64 25.49 -3.76
C LEU A 499 26.46 25.63 -4.74
N GLU A 500 26.26 24.65 -5.64
CA GLU A 500 25.08 24.57 -6.51
C GLU A 500 23.94 23.76 -5.86
N ARG A 501 22.68 24.16 -6.10
CA ARG A 501 21.49 23.45 -5.59
C ARG A 501 21.21 22.18 -6.41
N PHE A 502 21.16 21.02 -5.76
CA PHE A 502 20.78 19.76 -6.39
C PHE A 502 19.28 19.72 -6.76
N LYS A 503 18.90 18.82 -7.67
CA LYS A 503 17.55 18.75 -8.27
C LYS A 503 16.83 17.41 -8.03
N GLY A 504 17.38 16.56 -7.17
CA GLY A 504 16.77 15.29 -6.74
C GLY A 504 16.79 14.15 -7.78
N GLY A 505 17.56 14.29 -8.86
CA GLY A 505 17.69 13.27 -9.92
C GLY A 505 16.40 13.02 -10.71
N GLU A 506 16.25 11.80 -11.21
CA GLU A 506 15.20 11.39 -12.15
C GLU A 506 14.01 10.67 -11.48
N ARG A 507 14.19 10.11 -10.28
CA ARG A 507 13.23 9.18 -9.63
C ARG A 507 12.77 9.61 -8.24
N TYR A 508 13.67 10.10 -7.37
CA TYR A 508 13.29 10.63 -6.04
C TYR A 508 12.46 11.92 -6.19
N GLY A 509 12.98 12.89 -6.96
CA GLY A 509 12.33 14.16 -7.24
C GLY A 509 12.71 15.28 -6.24
N GLY A 510 13.41 16.30 -6.72
CA GLY A 510 13.97 17.36 -5.86
C GLY A 510 13.06 18.57 -5.61
N GLU A 511 11.75 18.37 -5.62
CA GLU A 511 10.75 19.42 -5.34
C GLU A 511 10.06 19.25 -3.98
N ASP A 512 10.27 18.11 -3.32
CA ASP A 512 9.77 17.82 -1.97
C ASP A 512 10.67 18.52 -0.92
N ASN A 513 10.65 19.87 -0.91
CA ASN A 513 11.46 20.71 -0.01
C ASN A 513 10.94 22.16 0.24
N LEU A 514 10.90 22.53 1.51
CA LEU A 514 10.34 23.75 2.09
C LEU A 514 11.43 24.69 2.62
N TYR A 515 12.21 24.25 3.60
CA TYR A 515 13.09 25.11 4.41
C TYR A 515 14.57 24.70 4.33
N PHE A 516 14.83 23.49 3.86
CA PHE A 516 16.15 22.95 3.53
C PHE A 516 16.27 22.64 2.03
N ASP A 517 17.49 22.45 1.55
CA ASP A 517 17.81 22.08 0.17
C ASP A 517 19.12 21.27 0.19
N GLU A 518 19.26 20.26 -0.66
CA GLU A 518 20.56 19.64 -0.93
C GLU A 518 21.38 20.55 -1.87
N TYR A 519 22.64 20.76 -1.52
CA TYR A 519 23.63 21.45 -2.33
C TYR A 519 24.84 20.55 -2.60
N ARG A 520 25.51 20.77 -3.72
CA ARG A 520 26.73 20.05 -4.13
C ARG A 520 27.80 21.01 -4.66
N ALA A 521 29.05 20.57 -4.58
CA ALA A 521 30.19 21.21 -5.21
C ALA A 521 31.29 20.18 -5.50
N GLU A 522 32.16 20.48 -6.46
CA GLU A 522 33.28 19.62 -6.85
C GLU A 522 34.56 19.99 -6.08
N VAL A 523 35.15 19.01 -5.40
CA VAL A 523 36.47 19.13 -4.77
C VAL A 523 37.55 18.92 -5.83
N GLU A 524 38.14 20.01 -6.32
CA GLU A 524 39.22 19.94 -7.31
C GLU A 524 40.55 19.44 -6.71
N HIS A 525 41.46 19.02 -7.61
CA HIS A 525 42.90 18.79 -7.36
C HIS A 525 43.27 17.57 -6.49
N GLY A 526 42.34 16.70 -6.09
CA GLY A 526 42.64 15.47 -5.34
C GLY A 526 43.45 14.43 -6.14
N GLY A 527 44.57 13.96 -5.57
CA GLY A 527 45.47 12.94 -6.16
C GLY A 527 45.42 11.58 -5.43
N PRO A 528 45.68 10.45 -6.11
CA PRO A 528 45.70 9.14 -5.47
C PRO A 528 46.68 9.02 -4.30
N GLY A 529 46.16 8.66 -3.13
CA GLY A 529 46.89 8.60 -1.86
C GLY A 529 46.72 9.83 -0.97
N ASP A 530 46.03 10.88 -1.44
CA ASP A 530 45.76 12.08 -0.66
C ASP A 530 44.62 11.88 0.34
N GLU A 531 44.76 12.48 1.51
CA GLU A 531 43.72 12.65 2.53
C GLU A 531 43.05 14.02 2.34
N VAL A 532 41.73 14.07 2.26
CA VAL A 532 40.97 15.30 1.99
C VAL A 532 40.00 15.57 3.14
N GLU A 533 40.22 16.68 3.85
CA GLU A 533 39.33 17.26 4.86
C GLU A 533 38.30 18.16 4.16
N VAL A 534 37.00 17.97 4.43
CA VAL A 534 35.87 18.73 3.85
C VAL A 534 34.97 19.27 4.95
N TRP A 535 34.53 20.52 4.80
CA TRP A 535 33.47 21.15 5.57
C TRP A 535 32.75 22.22 4.73
N PHE A 536 31.62 22.73 5.21
CA PHE A 536 30.82 23.73 4.52
C PHE A 536 30.60 24.94 5.41
N THR A 537 30.55 26.14 4.83
CA THR A 537 30.36 27.40 5.57
C THR A 537 29.33 28.31 4.91
N GLY A 538 28.82 29.27 5.67
CA GLY A 538 28.02 30.37 5.13
C GLY A 538 27.63 31.41 6.18
N GLU A 539 26.85 32.41 5.78
CA GLU A 539 26.33 33.44 6.68
C GLU A 539 24.88 33.10 7.10
N SER A 540 24.66 32.88 8.39
CA SER A 540 23.31 32.81 8.94
C SER A 540 22.58 34.15 8.78
N GLU A 541 21.25 34.10 8.64
CA GLU A 541 20.35 35.26 8.45
C GLU A 541 20.71 36.53 9.27
N ASN A 542 21.20 36.35 10.50
CA ASN A 542 21.56 37.40 11.45
C ASN A 542 22.97 38.00 11.27
N GLY A 543 23.71 37.65 10.22
CA GLY A 543 25.08 38.13 9.99
C GLY A 543 26.10 37.45 10.90
N ARG A 544 26.03 36.11 11.02
CA ARG A 544 27.03 35.30 11.71
C ARG A 544 27.47 34.14 10.85
N ASP A 545 28.79 33.96 10.74
CA ASP A 545 29.44 32.80 10.16
C ASP A 545 28.95 31.51 10.85
N VAL A 546 28.62 30.51 10.05
CA VAL A 546 28.19 29.16 10.48
C VAL A 546 28.93 28.11 9.65
N SER A 547 29.13 26.92 10.23
CA SER A 547 29.94 25.84 9.67
C SER A 547 29.32 24.48 9.95
N SER A 548 29.48 23.54 9.03
CA SER A 548 29.21 22.12 9.28
C SER A 548 30.26 21.49 10.21
N GLU A 549 29.99 20.26 10.65
CA GLU A 549 31.08 19.36 11.07
C GLU A 549 32.02 19.06 9.89
N HIS A 550 33.26 18.68 10.20
CA HIS A 550 34.27 18.29 9.20
C HIS A 550 34.24 16.77 9.00
N PHE A 551 34.33 16.31 7.76
CA PHE A 551 34.59 14.89 7.45
C PHE A 551 35.85 14.74 6.57
N THR A 552 36.39 13.53 6.53
CA THR A 552 37.64 13.23 5.81
C THR A 552 37.51 11.97 4.97
N TYR A 553 37.90 12.04 3.70
CA TYR A 553 38.00 10.88 2.81
C TYR A 553 39.41 10.68 2.26
N THR A 554 39.76 9.44 1.92
CA THR A 554 40.99 9.14 1.17
C THR A 554 40.70 9.02 -0.33
N VAL A 555 41.49 9.67 -1.17
CA VAL A 555 41.47 9.48 -2.62
C VAL A 555 42.18 8.18 -2.97
N ALA A 556 41.44 7.11 -3.25
CA ALA A 556 42.02 5.83 -3.64
C ALA A 556 42.56 5.88 -5.08
N GLU A 557 43.58 5.08 -5.43
CA GLU A 557 43.93 4.93 -6.86
C GLU A 557 42.80 4.19 -7.58
N ARG A 558 41.92 4.96 -8.21
CA ARG A 558 40.90 4.43 -9.12
C ARG A 558 41.60 3.64 -10.24
N PRO A 559 41.28 2.35 -10.41
CA PRO A 559 41.77 1.56 -11.54
C PRO A 559 41.40 2.24 -12.86
N ARG A 560 42.17 1.98 -13.93
CA ARG A 560 41.85 2.46 -15.29
C ARG A 560 40.66 1.70 -15.89
N ALA A 561 39.50 1.90 -15.28
CA ALA A 561 38.28 1.14 -15.44
C ALA A 561 37.08 2.06 -15.72
N ASP A 562 36.27 1.62 -16.67
CA ASP A 562 35.05 2.25 -17.16
C ASP A 562 33.78 1.60 -16.60
N VAL A 563 33.91 0.41 -16.00
CA VAL A 563 32.85 -0.32 -15.29
C VAL A 563 33.31 -0.68 -13.87
N LEU A 564 32.41 -0.63 -12.89
CA LEU A 564 32.65 -1.17 -11.55
C LEU A 564 31.90 -2.50 -11.37
N VAL A 565 32.58 -3.51 -10.85
CA VAL A 565 31.94 -4.75 -10.36
C VAL A 565 31.78 -4.62 -8.85
N VAL A 566 30.54 -4.58 -8.36
CA VAL A 566 30.22 -4.63 -6.93
C VAL A 566 29.91 -6.09 -6.57
N ALA A 567 30.75 -6.66 -5.72
CA ALA A 567 30.69 -8.06 -5.31
C ALA A 567 30.15 -8.17 -3.89
N GLU A 568 28.96 -8.73 -3.73
CA GLU A 568 28.23 -8.86 -2.47
C GLU A 568 27.94 -10.33 -2.15
N GLU A 569 28.98 -11.17 -2.12
CA GLU A 569 28.86 -12.62 -1.88
C GLU A 569 28.61 -12.99 -0.39
N GLY A 570 28.24 -12.03 0.47
CA GLY A 570 28.16 -12.16 1.94
C GLY A 570 29.50 -12.45 2.64
N ALA A 571 30.56 -12.64 1.87
CA ALA A 571 31.93 -12.92 2.28
C ALA A 571 32.90 -12.39 1.20
N LYS A 572 34.20 -12.43 1.49
CA LYS A 572 35.25 -12.00 0.55
C LYS A 572 35.04 -12.58 -0.85
N ALA A 573 35.00 -11.71 -1.86
CA ALA A 573 34.58 -12.02 -3.22
C ALA A 573 35.43 -13.13 -3.86
N ALA A 574 34.78 -14.24 -4.21
CA ALA A 574 35.38 -15.40 -4.87
C ALA A 574 35.13 -15.42 -6.38
N ARG A 575 34.05 -14.79 -6.85
CA ARG A 575 33.54 -14.90 -8.23
C ARG A 575 33.83 -13.69 -9.11
N ALA A 576 34.26 -12.55 -8.54
CA ALA A 576 34.40 -11.28 -9.25
C ALA A 576 35.24 -11.37 -10.54
N GLY A 577 36.27 -12.23 -10.55
CA GLY A 577 37.07 -12.52 -11.75
C GLY A 577 36.23 -12.98 -12.95
N THR A 578 35.12 -13.70 -12.72
CA THR A 578 34.17 -14.15 -13.75
C THR A 578 33.54 -12.97 -14.49
N TYR A 579 33.13 -11.95 -13.74
CA TYR A 579 32.51 -10.73 -14.27
C TYR A 579 33.57 -9.84 -14.92
N VAL A 580 34.72 -9.66 -14.27
CA VAL A 580 35.87 -8.90 -14.79
C VAL A 580 36.40 -9.44 -16.12
N ASP A 581 36.48 -10.76 -16.29
CA ASP A 581 36.95 -11.38 -17.53
C ASP A 581 35.90 -11.29 -18.65
N ALA A 582 34.61 -11.42 -18.33
CA ALA A 582 33.51 -11.21 -19.28
C ALA A 582 33.41 -9.73 -19.74
N LEU A 583 33.66 -8.77 -18.85
CA LEU A 583 33.78 -7.34 -19.20
C LEU A 583 34.98 -7.11 -20.12
N ARG A 584 36.15 -7.70 -19.80
CA ARG A 584 37.35 -7.60 -20.64
C ARG A 584 37.16 -8.17 -22.04
N ALA A 585 36.42 -9.27 -22.17
CA ALA A 585 36.07 -9.86 -23.46
C ALA A 585 35.20 -8.95 -24.35
N ASN A 586 34.41 -8.06 -23.74
CA ASN A 586 33.62 -7.03 -24.42
C ASN A 586 34.37 -5.69 -24.58
N GLY A 587 35.67 -5.64 -24.27
CA GLY A 587 36.51 -4.45 -24.41
C GLY A 587 36.46 -3.46 -23.23
N HIS A 588 35.64 -3.74 -22.22
CA HIS A 588 35.53 -2.92 -21.01
C HIS A 588 36.67 -3.22 -20.03
N ARG A 589 37.00 -2.25 -19.18
CA ARG A 589 37.94 -2.45 -18.07
C ARG A 589 37.19 -2.29 -16.75
N ALA A 590 37.33 -3.28 -15.89
CA ALA A 590 36.59 -3.39 -14.65
C ALA A 590 37.46 -3.05 -13.43
N ALA A 591 36.89 -2.31 -12.49
CA ALA A 591 37.30 -2.29 -11.09
C ALA A 591 36.47 -3.31 -10.29
N VAL A 592 36.92 -3.69 -9.09
CA VAL A 592 36.14 -4.55 -8.17
C VAL A 592 35.99 -3.83 -6.84
N TRP A 593 34.77 -3.79 -6.32
CA TRP A 593 34.45 -3.42 -4.95
C TRP A 593 33.91 -4.65 -4.22
N ASP A 594 34.67 -5.13 -3.24
CA ASP A 594 34.27 -6.24 -2.36
C ASP A 594 33.51 -5.65 -1.16
N VAL A 595 32.19 -5.86 -1.11
CA VAL A 595 31.33 -5.28 -0.06
C VAL A 595 31.68 -5.85 1.32
N ALA A 596 32.08 -7.13 1.40
CA ALA A 596 32.45 -7.77 2.65
C ALA A 596 33.79 -7.27 3.23
N GLU A 597 34.68 -6.72 2.40
CA GLU A 597 35.93 -6.08 2.85
C GLU A 597 35.84 -4.55 3.01
N ARG A 598 34.81 -3.89 2.45
CA ARG A 598 34.80 -2.42 2.28
C ARG A 598 33.48 -1.72 2.63
N GLY A 599 32.43 -2.46 2.99
CA GLY A 599 31.07 -1.92 3.15
C GLY A 599 30.41 -1.59 1.81
N ALA A 600 29.23 -0.96 1.86
CA ALA A 600 28.53 -0.51 0.66
C ALA A 600 29.36 0.56 -0.09
N PRO A 601 29.40 0.53 -1.44
CA PRO A 601 30.06 1.56 -2.24
C PRO A 601 29.23 2.85 -2.26
N ASP A 602 29.76 3.95 -1.76
CA ASP A 602 29.08 5.25 -1.71
C ASP A 602 28.70 5.81 -3.10
N ALA A 603 27.51 6.39 -3.23
CA ALA A 603 26.96 6.91 -4.48
C ALA A 603 27.84 7.98 -5.13
N LEU A 604 28.40 8.92 -4.36
CA LEU A 604 29.22 10.03 -4.88
C LEU A 604 30.72 9.71 -4.83
N GLY A 605 31.19 9.16 -3.71
CA GLY A 605 32.59 8.80 -3.52
C GLY A 605 33.05 7.64 -4.42
N VAL A 606 32.15 6.72 -4.78
CA VAL A 606 32.50 5.45 -5.42
C VAL A 606 31.74 5.18 -6.73
N LEU A 607 30.40 5.23 -6.71
CA LEU A 607 29.57 4.75 -7.82
C LEU A 607 29.53 5.74 -8.99
N GLY A 608 29.26 7.02 -8.73
CA GLY A 608 29.13 8.10 -9.73
C GLY A 608 30.38 8.31 -10.59
N HIS A 609 31.54 7.83 -10.13
CA HIS A 609 32.77 7.75 -10.93
C HIS A 609 32.63 6.83 -12.16
N PHE A 610 31.68 5.90 -12.19
CA PHE A 610 31.47 4.93 -13.26
C PHE A 610 30.11 5.12 -13.93
N ARG A 611 30.07 5.09 -15.27
CA ARG A 611 28.79 5.13 -16.00
C ARG A 611 28.00 3.82 -15.89
N THR A 612 28.65 2.73 -15.54
CA THR A 612 28.01 1.40 -15.46
C THR A 612 28.58 0.61 -14.29
N VAL A 613 27.67 0.04 -13.52
CA VAL A 613 27.93 -0.87 -12.41
C VAL A 613 27.39 -2.26 -12.78
N VAL A 614 28.11 -3.29 -12.36
CA VAL A 614 27.65 -4.68 -12.39
C VAL A 614 27.64 -5.18 -10.95
N HIS A 615 26.47 -5.34 -10.37
CA HIS A 615 26.28 -5.88 -9.02
C HIS A 615 25.93 -7.36 -9.10
N TYR A 616 26.50 -8.16 -8.19
CA TYR A 616 26.11 -9.56 -8.06
C TYR A 616 26.26 -10.06 -6.61
N THR A 617 25.34 -10.93 -6.21
CA THR A 617 25.27 -11.50 -4.85
C THR A 617 25.58 -13.01 -4.82
N GLY A 618 25.52 -13.67 -5.98
CA GLY A 618 25.61 -15.13 -6.10
C GLY A 618 24.43 -15.82 -5.41
N ALA A 619 24.69 -16.40 -4.25
CA ALA A 619 23.73 -17.19 -3.47
C ALA A 619 22.80 -16.37 -2.56
N GLY A 620 23.23 -15.18 -2.15
CA GLY A 620 22.56 -14.36 -1.13
C GLY A 620 21.57 -13.35 -1.69
N THR A 621 20.75 -12.78 -0.80
CA THR A 621 20.02 -11.53 -1.04
C THR A 621 20.99 -10.33 -1.16
N PRO A 622 20.62 -9.26 -1.90
CA PRO A 622 21.28 -7.97 -1.79
C PRO A 622 21.18 -7.38 -0.37
N GLY A 623 22.17 -6.60 0.04
CA GLY A 623 22.12 -5.86 1.32
C GLY A 623 21.49 -4.48 1.15
N VAL A 624 20.61 -4.07 2.08
CA VAL A 624 19.94 -2.76 2.06
C VAL A 624 20.90 -1.59 1.86
N ALA A 625 22.02 -1.56 2.59
CA ALA A 625 23.02 -0.50 2.46
C ALA A 625 23.64 -0.43 1.04
N THR A 626 23.79 -1.56 0.36
CA THR A 626 24.27 -1.60 -1.03
C THR A 626 23.16 -1.18 -1.99
N GLN A 627 21.93 -1.65 -1.79
CA GLN A 627 20.79 -1.25 -2.62
C GLN A 627 20.49 0.25 -2.54
N LEU A 628 20.47 0.88 -1.35
CA LEU A 628 20.22 2.32 -1.21
C LEU A 628 21.24 3.17 -1.98
N GLN A 629 22.51 2.75 -2.01
CA GLN A 629 23.56 3.41 -2.79
C GLN A 629 23.41 3.16 -4.29
N LEU A 630 23.06 1.94 -4.70
CA LEU A 630 22.72 1.62 -6.10
C LEU A 630 21.46 2.39 -6.57
N ARG A 631 20.48 2.61 -5.69
CA ARG A 631 19.25 3.37 -5.92
C ARG A 631 19.54 4.85 -6.11
N ALA A 632 20.41 5.45 -5.28
CA ALA A 632 20.90 6.81 -5.48
C ALA A 632 21.70 6.95 -6.78
N PHE A 633 22.57 5.98 -7.10
CA PHE A 633 23.30 5.95 -8.37
C PHE A 633 22.36 5.87 -9.60
N LEU A 634 21.30 5.05 -9.55
CA LEU A 634 20.28 4.96 -10.59
C LEU A 634 19.37 6.18 -10.67
N ASN A 635 19.17 6.90 -9.57
CA ASN A 635 18.45 8.18 -9.55
C ASN A 635 19.17 9.27 -10.37
N GLU A 636 20.47 9.12 -10.63
CA GLU A 636 21.31 10.13 -11.30
C GLU A 636 21.80 9.70 -12.68
N GLY A 637 21.05 8.83 -13.37
CA GLY A 637 21.38 8.35 -14.72
C GLY A 637 22.53 7.33 -14.76
N GLY A 638 22.92 6.79 -13.60
CA GLY A 638 23.74 5.59 -13.49
C GLY A 638 23.07 4.38 -14.14
N ARG A 639 23.85 3.33 -14.40
CA ARG A 639 23.37 2.14 -15.14
C ARG A 639 23.80 0.85 -14.45
N LEU A 640 22.86 -0.06 -14.24
CA LEU A 640 23.08 -1.27 -13.45
C LEU A 640 22.84 -2.54 -14.27
N ILE A 641 23.76 -3.50 -14.15
CA ILE A 641 23.48 -4.91 -14.45
C ILE A 641 23.49 -5.63 -13.11
N GLU A 642 22.35 -6.18 -12.71
CA GLU A 642 22.22 -6.94 -11.47
C GLU A 642 22.05 -8.43 -11.78
N ALA A 643 22.81 -9.29 -11.10
CA ALA A 643 22.84 -10.72 -11.37
C ALA A 643 22.95 -11.55 -10.08
N GLY A 644 21.97 -12.42 -9.85
CA GLY A 644 21.96 -13.33 -8.71
C GLY A 644 20.68 -14.14 -8.68
N GLU A 645 20.66 -15.28 -7.99
CA GLU A 645 19.44 -16.07 -7.90
C GLU A 645 18.35 -15.35 -7.07
N GLN A 646 18.77 -14.57 -6.07
CA GLN A 646 17.90 -13.79 -5.18
C GLN A 646 17.90 -12.28 -5.50
N ALA A 647 18.47 -11.88 -6.65
CA ALA A 647 18.45 -10.49 -7.13
C ALA A 647 17.05 -10.04 -7.53
N GLY A 648 16.72 -8.76 -7.31
CA GLY A 648 15.37 -8.21 -7.56
C GLY A 648 14.23 -8.93 -6.82
N GLY A 649 14.47 -9.36 -5.58
CA GLY A 649 13.42 -9.65 -4.61
C GLY A 649 13.35 -8.57 -3.52
N GLY A 650 12.41 -8.71 -2.58
CA GLY A 650 12.31 -7.81 -1.42
C GLY A 650 13.52 -7.88 -0.48
N VAL A 651 13.76 -6.78 0.24
CA VAL A 651 14.91 -6.58 1.14
C VAL A 651 14.46 -5.96 2.45
N ASP A 652 14.97 -6.51 3.56
CA ASP A 652 14.76 -5.99 4.93
C ASP A 652 15.43 -4.62 5.07
N LEU A 653 14.62 -3.60 5.36
CA LEU A 653 15.07 -2.24 5.64
C LEU A 653 15.57 -2.07 7.08
N GLY A 654 15.24 -3.03 7.94
CA GLY A 654 15.48 -3.03 9.38
C GLY A 654 14.22 -3.46 10.12
N GLY A 655 14.40 -4.30 11.15
CA GLY A 655 13.31 -4.72 12.03
C GLY A 655 12.36 -5.78 11.44
N GLY A 656 12.64 -6.31 10.24
CA GLY A 656 11.79 -7.30 9.57
C GLY A 656 10.88 -6.71 8.48
N THR A 657 10.94 -5.39 8.24
CA THR A 657 10.15 -4.75 7.18
C THR A 657 10.80 -4.95 5.82
N LEU A 658 10.27 -5.90 5.05
CA LEU A 658 10.65 -6.10 3.64
C LEU A 658 10.03 -5.03 2.73
N SER A 659 10.85 -4.43 1.87
CA SER A 659 10.41 -3.61 0.73
C SER A 659 10.93 -4.20 -0.58
N ASP A 660 10.10 -4.20 -1.63
CA ASP A 660 10.48 -4.56 -3.00
C ASP A 660 10.53 -3.36 -3.96
N ASP A 661 10.44 -2.11 -3.45
CA ASP A 661 10.59 -0.85 -4.18
C ASP A 661 11.73 -0.90 -5.22
N PHE A 662 12.87 -1.47 -4.84
CA PHE A 662 14.04 -1.55 -5.70
C PHE A 662 13.82 -2.53 -6.88
N GLY A 663 13.20 -3.68 -6.62
CA GLY A 663 12.75 -4.61 -7.65
C GLY A 663 11.72 -3.95 -8.58
N GLN A 664 10.64 -3.42 -8.01
CA GLN A 664 9.48 -2.90 -8.73
C GLN A 664 9.78 -1.62 -9.51
N TYR A 665 10.38 -0.61 -8.85
CA TYR A 665 10.54 0.76 -9.38
C TYR A 665 11.92 1.05 -10.01
N TYR A 666 12.95 0.24 -9.75
CA TYR A 666 14.30 0.44 -10.28
C TYR A 666 14.74 -0.67 -11.25
N LEU A 667 14.49 -1.94 -10.92
CA LEU A 667 14.83 -3.08 -11.78
C LEU A 667 13.70 -3.48 -12.75
N GLY A 668 12.47 -3.01 -12.50
CA GLY A 668 11.31 -3.22 -13.37
C GLY A 668 10.63 -4.59 -13.22
N ALA A 669 10.88 -5.29 -12.12
CA ALA A 669 10.30 -6.57 -11.76
C ALA A 669 9.23 -6.40 -10.66
N TYR A 670 7.96 -6.58 -11.00
CA TYR A 670 6.81 -6.46 -10.09
C TYR A 670 6.75 -7.58 -9.04
N SER A 671 7.31 -8.75 -9.38
CA SER A 671 7.32 -9.90 -8.49
C SER A 671 8.48 -10.82 -8.85
N ARG A 672 9.00 -11.54 -7.84
CA ARG A 672 10.06 -12.54 -8.02
C ARG A 672 9.60 -13.91 -7.51
N THR A 673 9.59 -14.88 -8.41
CA THR A 673 9.46 -16.32 -8.12
C THR A 673 10.79 -17.04 -8.38
N SER A 674 10.89 -18.33 -8.01
CA SER A 674 12.08 -19.15 -8.28
C SER A 674 11.74 -20.33 -9.19
N ALA A 675 12.49 -20.51 -10.27
CA ALA A 675 12.38 -21.66 -11.18
C ALA A 675 13.32 -22.79 -10.75
N SER A 676 12.79 -24.01 -10.71
CA SER A 676 13.61 -25.23 -10.71
C SER A 676 13.83 -25.72 -12.15
N GLY A 677 14.96 -26.39 -12.40
CA GLY A 677 15.25 -26.99 -13.72
C GLY A 677 15.71 -26.01 -14.80
N ALA A 678 16.21 -24.83 -14.42
CA ALA A 678 16.75 -23.81 -15.33
C ALA A 678 18.07 -24.23 -16.03
N GLY A 679 18.03 -25.26 -16.90
CA GLY A 679 19.22 -25.84 -17.55
C GLY A 679 19.82 -25.01 -18.71
N ALA A 680 19.15 -23.95 -19.14
CA ALA A 680 19.65 -22.99 -20.13
C ALA A 680 18.90 -21.66 -20.02
N PHE A 681 19.48 -20.58 -20.53
CA PHE A 681 18.80 -19.29 -20.72
C PHE A 681 18.76 -18.94 -22.21
N THR A 682 17.64 -18.35 -22.67
CA THR A 682 17.53 -17.69 -23.98
C THR A 682 17.03 -16.27 -23.81
N GLY A 683 17.82 -15.32 -24.31
CA GLY A 683 17.51 -13.90 -24.28
C GLY A 683 16.45 -13.52 -25.31
N SER A 684 15.55 -12.64 -24.89
CA SER A 684 14.53 -11.94 -25.69
C SER A 684 14.64 -10.42 -25.46
N GLY A 685 13.77 -9.60 -26.05
CA GLY A 685 13.78 -8.15 -25.84
C GLY A 685 15.18 -7.53 -26.06
N GLY A 686 15.69 -6.80 -25.07
CA GLY A 686 17.05 -6.22 -25.10
C GLY A 686 18.19 -7.24 -25.24
N LEU A 687 18.01 -8.47 -24.74
CA LEU A 687 19.01 -9.55 -24.75
C LEU A 687 18.86 -10.51 -25.95
N ALA A 688 17.95 -10.21 -26.90
CA ALA A 688 17.57 -11.10 -28.00
C ALA A 688 18.76 -11.65 -28.81
N GLY A 689 18.71 -12.93 -29.15
CA GLY A 689 19.74 -13.61 -29.92
C GLY A 689 20.98 -13.99 -29.10
N PHE A 690 20.77 -14.36 -27.84
CA PHE A 690 21.69 -15.16 -27.03
C PHE A 690 20.95 -16.41 -26.53
N THR A 691 21.62 -17.56 -26.54
CA THR A 691 21.19 -18.79 -25.88
C THR A 691 22.43 -19.45 -25.30
N GLY A 692 22.39 -19.85 -24.02
CA GLY A 692 23.52 -20.50 -23.35
C GLY A 692 23.08 -21.51 -22.29
N PRO A 693 23.82 -22.63 -22.11
CA PRO A 693 23.54 -23.62 -21.08
C PRO A 693 23.92 -23.13 -19.68
N LEU A 694 23.09 -23.48 -18.70
CA LEU A 694 23.24 -23.16 -17.29
C LEU A 694 23.51 -24.42 -16.45
N GLY A 695 24.00 -24.25 -15.22
CA GLY A 695 24.17 -25.32 -14.25
C GLY A 695 24.74 -24.82 -12.91
N ASP A 696 25.03 -25.75 -12.01
CA ASP A 696 25.56 -25.45 -10.67
C ASP A 696 26.94 -24.78 -10.72
N ALA A 697 27.14 -23.78 -9.85
CA ALA A 697 28.44 -23.20 -9.59
C ALA A 697 29.02 -23.75 -8.27
N PRO A 698 30.36 -23.77 -8.08
CA PRO A 698 30.95 -24.24 -6.83
C PRO A 698 30.45 -23.42 -5.63
N GLY A 699 29.74 -24.07 -4.71
CA GLY A 699 29.12 -23.40 -3.56
C GLY A 699 27.95 -22.46 -3.90
N ASN A 700 27.37 -22.55 -5.10
CA ASN A 700 26.04 -22.00 -5.39
C ASN A 700 25.28 -22.95 -6.36
N PRO A 701 24.41 -23.85 -5.86
CA PRO A 701 23.59 -24.72 -6.72
C PRO A 701 22.50 -23.91 -7.41
N LEU A 702 22.16 -24.22 -8.66
CA LEU A 702 21.15 -23.47 -9.41
C LEU A 702 19.73 -23.99 -9.07
N ASP A 703 19.30 -23.74 -7.83
CA ASP A 703 18.00 -24.20 -7.31
C ASP A 703 17.01 -23.06 -6.99
N ARG A 704 17.42 -21.79 -7.11
CA ARG A 704 16.63 -20.58 -6.80
C ARG A 704 16.58 -19.56 -7.94
N ALA A 705 16.92 -19.98 -9.16
CA ALA A 705 16.96 -19.14 -10.35
C ALA A 705 15.72 -18.24 -10.50
N GLY A 706 15.91 -16.93 -10.44
CA GLY A 706 14.85 -15.93 -10.45
C GLY A 706 14.01 -15.94 -11.72
N THR A 707 12.70 -15.74 -11.55
CA THR A 707 11.72 -15.54 -12.62
C THR A 707 10.78 -14.41 -12.22
N TYR A 708 10.58 -13.45 -13.12
CA TYR A 708 10.00 -12.16 -12.78
C TYR A 708 8.70 -11.88 -13.51
N GLY A 709 7.70 -11.37 -12.79
CA GLY A 709 6.64 -10.54 -13.38
C GLY A 709 7.22 -9.15 -13.71
N VAL A 710 6.77 -8.53 -14.79
CA VAL A 710 7.33 -7.27 -15.30
C VAL A 710 6.44 -6.11 -14.87
N THR A 711 7.00 -5.06 -14.26
CA THR A 711 6.23 -3.90 -13.76
C THR A 711 5.32 -3.29 -14.83
N SER A 712 5.74 -3.24 -16.09
CA SER A 712 4.89 -2.76 -17.20
C SER A 712 3.79 -3.71 -17.69
N ASP A 713 3.76 -4.99 -17.26
CA ASP A 713 2.63 -5.89 -17.54
C ASP A 713 1.47 -5.64 -16.55
N GLU A 714 1.77 -5.28 -15.29
CA GLU A 714 0.76 -4.96 -14.24
C GLU A 714 0.44 -3.46 -14.11
N LEU A 715 1.44 -2.58 -14.29
CA LEU A 715 1.33 -1.12 -14.33
C LEU A 715 1.67 -0.62 -15.76
N PRO A 716 0.71 -0.63 -16.71
CA PRO A 716 1.00 -0.39 -18.12
C PRO A 716 1.75 0.91 -18.38
N ALA A 717 2.88 0.85 -19.10
CA ALA A 717 3.76 1.99 -19.35
C ALA A 717 3.08 3.18 -20.07
N GLU A 718 1.92 2.98 -20.70
CA GLU A 718 1.09 4.05 -21.27
C GLU A 718 0.42 4.93 -20.18
N LYS A 719 0.10 4.35 -19.02
CA LYS A 719 -0.40 5.02 -17.79
C LYS A 719 0.75 5.38 -16.85
N TYR A 720 1.76 4.52 -16.76
CA TYR A 720 2.88 4.59 -15.80
C TYR A 720 4.27 4.63 -16.47
N PRO A 721 4.60 5.65 -17.29
CA PRO A 721 5.81 5.65 -18.11
C PRO A 721 7.14 5.68 -17.32
N ARG A 722 7.13 6.01 -16.02
CA ARG A 722 8.31 5.89 -15.14
C ARG A 722 8.69 4.45 -14.82
N PHE A 723 7.76 3.51 -14.93
CA PHE A 723 7.96 2.09 -14.64
C PHE A 723 8.07 1.25 -15.93
N ALA A 724 8.49 1.89 -17.02
CA ALA A 724 8.71 1.27 -18.31
C ALA A 724 9.80 0.17 -18.23
N SER A 725 9.35 -1.09 -18.27
CA SER A 725 10.16 -2.29 -18.19
C SER A 725 9.72 -3.33 -19.21
N ALA A 726 10.59 -4.27 -19.53
CA ALA A 726 10.32 -5.31 -20.53
C ALA A 726 11.00 -6.63 -20.15
N GLY A 727 10.28 -7.73 -20.35
CA GLY A 727 10.82 -9.07 -20.23
C GLY A 727 11.91 -9.36 -21.26
N ALA A 728 13.05 -9.86 -20.79
CA ALA A 728 14.29 -9.93 -21.56
C ALA A 728 14.87 -11.34 -21.71
N GLY A 729 14.17 -12.39 -21.26
CA GLY A 729 14.59 -13.78 -21.50
C GLY A 729 13.73 -14.82 -20.78
N GLY A 730 14.01 -16.09 -21.03
CA GLY A 730 13.35 -17.21 -20.37
C GLY A 730 14.25 -18.46 -20.35
N TYR A 731 13.91 -19.44 -19.51
CA TYR A 731 14.63 -20.71 -19.44
C TYR A 731 13.99 -21.73 -20.40
N PRO A 732 14.65 -22.16 -21.50
CA PRO A 732 14.03 -23.04 -22.48
C PRO A 732 13.73 -24.42 -21.87
N GLY A 733 12.48 -24.87 -21.98
CA GLY A 733 12.03 -26.14 -21.42
C GLY A 733 11.43 -26.06 -20.02
N THR A 734 11.56 -24.92 -19.31
CA THR A 734 10.64 -24.64 -18.21
C THR A 734 9.31 -24.21 -18.83
N VAL A 735 8.23 -24.90 -18.49
CA VAL A 735 6.88 -24.48 -18.87
C VAL A 735 6.55 -23.21 -18.08
N ASN A 736 6.19 -22.11 -18.76
CA ASN A 736 5.46 -21.05 -18.09
C ASN A 736 4.10 -21.65 -17.69
N PRO A 737 3.79 -21.81 -16.39
CA PRO A 737 2.56 -22.47 -15.98
C PRO A 737 1.33 -21.80 -16.62
N TYR A 738 1.31 -20.48 -16.74
CA TYR A 738 0.16 -19.68 -17.20
C TYR A 738 0.08 -19.46 -18.73
N GLY A 739 0.77 -20.29 -19.52
CA GLY A 739 0.58 -20.38 -20.98
C GLY A 739 -0.44 -21.44 -21.39
N PRO A 740 -0.99 -21.43 -22.63
CA PRO A 740 -1.86 -22.49 -23.14
C PRO A 740 -1.24 -23.89 -23.04
N HIS A 741 -2.09 -24.93 -22.91
CA HIS A 741 -1.64 -26.33 -22.87
C HIS A 741 -1.23 -26.82 -24.27
N ALA A 742 -2.05 -26.49 -25.27
CA ALA A 742 -1.86 -26.81 -26.67
C ALA A 742 -1.90 -25.53 -27.54
N GLY A 743 -1.65 -25.70 -28.85
CA GLY A 743 -1.90 -24.66 -29.85
C GLY A 743 -1.19 -23.32 -29.59
N SER A 744 -1.97 -22.27 -29.39
CA SER A 744 -1.57 -20.88 -29.21
C SER A 744 -2.59 -20.05 -28.42
N TYR A 745 -3.81 -20.57 -28.18
CA TYR A 745 -4.86 -19.94 -27.38
C TYR A 745 -5.44 -20.91 -26.36
N MET A 746 -6.12 -20.34 -25.37
CA MET A 746 -6.91 -21.02 -24.34
C MET A 746 -8.12 -20.15 -23.99
N ALA A 747 -9.14 -20.72 -23.34
CA ALA A 747 -10.12 -19.92 -22.62
C ALA A 747 -9.56 -19.60 -21.23
N ALA A 748 -9.80 -18.38 -20.72
CA ALA A 748 -9.36 -17.99 -19.39
C ALA A 748 -10.32 -16.99 -18.73
N ALA A 749 -10.49 -17.16 -17.41
CA ALA A 749 -11.04 -16.18 -16.49
C ALA A 749 -9.95 -15.81 -15.47
N VAL A 750 -9.27 -14.68 -15.69
CA VAL A 750 -8.35 -14.10 -14.70
C VAL A 750 -9.11 -13.77 -13.41
N HIS A 751 -8.42 -13.77 -12.26
CA HIS A 751 -9.02 -13.34 -11.02
C HIS A 751 -9.50 -11.88 -11.10
N THR A 752 -10.67 -11.66 -10.52
CA THR A 752 -11.15 -10.37 -9.98
C THR A 752 -12.04 -10.71 -8.81
N ASP A 753 -11.98 -9.91 -7.77
CA ASP A 753 -12.82 -9.90 -6.59
C ASP A 753 -14.33 -9.96 -7.00
N ASP A 754 -15.18 -10.53 -6.14
CA ASP A 754 -16.66 -10.54 -6.25
C ASP A 754 -17.25 -11.16 -7.55
N GLY A 755 -16.56 -12.12 -8.16
CA GLY A 755 -16.77 -12.52 -9.56
C GLY A 755 -17.23 -13.96 -9.81
N TYR A 756 -18.47 -14.13 -10.28
CA TYR A 756 -18.99 -15.41 -10.81
C TYR A 756 -18.92 -15.44 -12.35
N LYS A 757 -17.99 -16.21 -12.91
CA LYS A 757 -17.59 -16.19 -14.33
C LYS A 757 -17.84 -17.56 -14.96
N ARG A 758 -18.69 -17.66 -15.99
CA ARG A 758 -19.16 -18.96 -16.53
C ARG A 758 -18.86 -19.15 -18.01
N LEU A 759 -18.12 -20.20 -18.33
CA LEU A 759 -17.92 -20.70 -19.70
C LEU A 759 -18.87 -21.88 -19.96
N THR A 760 -20.00 -21.61 -20.62
CA THR A 760 -21.12 -22.56 -20.79
C THR A 760 -21.15 -23.18 -22.18
N ARG A 761 -21.58 -24.45 -22.28
CA ARG A 761 -21.88 -25.16 -23.53
C ARG A 761 -23.08 -26.09 -23.36
N THR A 762 -23.98 -26.09 -24.35
CA THR A 762 -25.02 -27.12 -24.49
C THR A 762 -24.48 -28.36 -25.22
N VAL A 763 -24.86 -29.55 -24.76
CA VAL A 763 -24.44 -30.86 -25.26
C VAL A 763 -25.66 -31.73 -25.51
N ASP A 764 -25.77 -32.30 -26.72
CA ASP A 764 -26.82 -33.25 -27.09
C ASP A 764 -26.37 -34.69 -26.83
N LEU A 765 -27.01 -35.37 -25.88
CA LEU A 765 -26.83 -36.78 -25.56
C LEU A 765 -28.08 -37.61 -25.89
N THR A 766 -29.05 -37.08 -26.65
CA THR A 766 -30.35 -37.75 -26.93
C THR A 766 -30.21 -39.07 -27.69
N GLY A 767 -29.09 -39.27 -28.38
CA GLY A 767 -28.73 -40.52 -29.08
C GLY A 767 -27.63 -41.36 -28.40
N VAL A 768 -27.24 -41.06 -27.16
CA VAL A 768 -26.13 -41.70 -26.44
C VAL A 768 -26.65 -42.55 -25.27
N ASP A 769 -26.11 -43.76 -25.09
CA ASP A 769 -26.44 -44.63 -23.95
C ASP A 769 -25.50 -44.37 -22.76
N ALA A 770 -25.97 -44.54 -21.52
CA ALA A 770 -25.12 -44.43 -20.34
C ALA A 770 -23.99 -45.49 -20.32
N ALA A 771 -24.16 -46.62 -21.02
CA ALA A 771 -23.12 -47.61 -21.24
C ALA A 771 -21.93 -47.09 -22.07
N ASP A 772 -22.14 -46.08 -22.91
CA ASP A 772 -21.07 -45.41 -23.68
C ASP A 772 -20.22 -44.47 -22.81
N ARG A 773 -20.65 -44.18 -21.57
CA ARG A 773 -20.00 -43.28 -20.60
C ARG A 773 -19.69 -41.90 -21.19
N PRO A 774 -20.71 -41.10 -21.56
CA PRO A 774 -20.49 -39.74 -22.00
C PRO A 774 -19.83 -38.92 -20.89
N ALA A 775 -18.78 -38.15 -21.21
CA ALA A 775 -18.05 -37.33 -20.24
C ALA A 775 -17.52 -36.03 -20.88
N LEU A 776 -17.44 -34.95 -20.10
CA LEU A 776 -16.67 -33.76 -20.46
C LEU A 776 -15.22 -33.96 -20.01
N ARG A 777 -14.27 -33.96 -20.95
CA ARG A 777 -12.83 -33.94 -20.65
C ARG A 777 -12.22 -32.62 -21.09
N THR A 778 -11.45 -31.97 -20.23
CA THR A 778 -10.72 -30.75 -20.57
C THR A 778 -9.33 -30.78 -19.95
N GLN A 779 -8.39 -30.05 -20.52
CA GLN A 779 -7.24 -29.57 -19.78
C GLN A 779 -7.69 -28.34 -18.99
N LEU A 780 -7.27 -28.26 -17.74
CA LEU A 780 -7.61 -27.16 -16.84
C LEU A 780 -6.38 -26.80 -16.01
N LEU A 781 -6.09 -25.52 -15.90
CA LEU A 781 -5.21 -24.96 -14.89
C LEU A 781 -6.06 -24.04 -14.04
N TRP A 782 -6.05 -24.26 -12.73
CA TRP A 782 -6.60 -23.33 -11.77
C TRP A 782 -5.49 -22.89 -10.83
N ASP A 783 -5.36 -21.59 -10.66
CA ASP A 783 -4.48 -20.94 -9.70
C ASP A 783 -5.35 -19.96 -8.93
N THR A 784 -5.89 -20.47 -7.83
CA THR A 784 -7.10 -19.96 -7.18
C THR A 784 -6.88 -19.97 -5.69
N GLU A 785 -7.54 -19.09 -4.94
CA GLU A 785 -7.35 -19.04 -3.50
C GLU A 785 -7.76 -20.37 -2.83
N GLN A 786 -6.96 -20.88 -1.88
CA GLN A 786 -7.02 -22.30 -1.53
C GLN A 786 -8.14 -22.65 -0.54
N GLY A 787 -9.14 -23.37 -1.05
CA GLY A 787 -10.40 -23.61 -0.35
C GLY A 787 -11.41 -22.51 -0.61
N TYR A 788 -11.09 -21.57 -1.50
CA TYR A 788 -11.68 -20.24 -1.53
C TYR A 788 -12.29 -19.76 -2.83
N ASP A 789 -11.53 -19.24 -3.78
CA ASP A 789 -12.12 -19.21 -5.11
C ASP A 789 -12.33 -20.67 -5.52
N HIS A 790 -13.44 -20.94 -6.21
CA HIS A 790 -13.78 -22.28 -6.66
C HIS A 790 -13.94 -22.36 -8.16
N VAL A 791 -13.40 -23.44 -8.73
CA VAL A 791 -13.78 -23.88 -10.07
C VAL A 791 -14.76 -25.03 -9.94
N VAL A 792 -15.97 -24.84 -10.48
CA VAL A 792 -17.00 -25.87 -10.50
C VAL A 792 -17.40 -26.17 -11.93
N VAL A 793 -17.78 -27.43 -12.17
CA VAL A 793 -18.40 -27.85 -13.43
C VAL A 793 -19.89 -28.04 -13.16
N GLU A 794 -20.66 -26.98 -13.36
CA GLU A 794 -22.12 -26.96 -13.24
C GLU A 794 -22.75 -27.78 -14.38
N ALA A 795 -23.83 -28.51 -14.12
CA ALA A 795 -24.60 -29.22 -15.14
C ALA A 795 -26.10 -29.29 -14.80
N HIS A 796 -26.96 -29.12 -15.82
CA HIS A 796 -28.42 -29.31 -15.74
C HIS A 796 -28.99 -29.86 -17.04
N THR A 797 -30.17 -30.47 -16.98
CA THR A 797 -30.96 -30.83 -18.17
C THR A 797 -31.42 -29.54 -18.84
N ALA A 798 -31.04 -29.30 -20.09
CA ALA A 798 -31.20 -28.00 -20.75
C ALA A 798 -32.66 -27.47 -20.70
N GLY A 799 -32.89 -26.42 -19.91
CA GLY A 799 -34.21 -25.79 -19.71
C GLY A 799 -35.02 -26.35 -18.53
N ALA A 800 -34.41 -27.16 -17.67
CA ALA A 800 -34.95 -27.59 -16.39
C ALA A 800 -34.27 -26.83 -15.22
N ASP A 801 -34.58 -27.27 -14.00
CA ASP A 801 -34.04 -26.75 -12.74
C ASP A 801 -33.50 -27.92 -11.91
N ASP A 802 -32.64 -28.74 -12.54
CA ASP A 802 -31.95 -29.91 -11.95
C ASP A 802 -30.42 -29.69 -11.88
N TRP A 803 -30.02 -28.47 -11.52
CA TRP A 803 -28.62 -28.05 -11.40
C TRP A 803 -27.87 -28.84 -10.32
N THR A 804 -26.71 -29.39 -10.70
CA THR A 804 -25.68 -29.92 -9.78
C THR A 804 -24.29 -29.49 -10.25
N THR A 805 -23.28 -29.56 -9.38
CA THR A 805 -21.88 -29.56 -9.83
C THR A 805 -21.34 -31.00 -9.89
N LEU A 806 -20.49 -31.29 -10.87
CA LEU A 806 -20.04 -32.64 -11.20
C LEU A 806 -18.71 -33.02 -10.50
N PRO A 807 -18.58 -34.26 -9.98
CA PRO A 807 -17.30 -34.78 -9.52
C PRO A 807 -16.37 -35.10 -10.70
N GLU A 808 -15.09 -34.80 -10.51
CA GLU A 808 -14.00 -35.15 -11.42
C GLU A 808 -13.53 -36.59 -11.16
N ALA A 809 -13.38 -37.39 -12.23
CA ALA A 809 -13.17 -38.83 -12.19
C ALA A 809 -11.79 -39.28 -11.67
N GLY A 810 -10.76 -38.44 -11.82
CA GLY A 810 -9.46 -38.60 -11.15
C GLY A 810 -9.48 -38.27 -9.65
N GLY A 811 -10.59 -37.72 -9.14
CA GLY A 811 -10.71 -37.28 -7.75
C GLY A 811 -9.97 -35.98 -7.47
N ALA A 812 -9.87 -35.07 -8.43
CA ALA A 812 -9.36 -33.71 -8.20
C ALA A 812 -10.36 -32.85 -7.39
N THR A 813 -11.66 -32.92 -7.72
CA THR A 813 -12.71 -32.19 -6.98
C THR A 813 -12.87 -32.69 -5.55
N ARG A 814 -13.34 -31.79 -4.68
CA ARG A 814 -13.77 -32.08 -3.31
C ARG A 814 -15.24 -31.71 -3.13
N THR A 815 -15.94 -32.49 -2.30
CA THR A 815 -17.24 -32.11 -1.72
C THR A 815 -17.07 -31.23 -0.48
N THR A 816 -15.85 -30.77 -0.17
CA THR A 816 -15.60 -29.75 0.85
C THR A 816 -16.26 -28.47 0.38
N VAL A 817 -17.20 -27.96 1.18
CA VAL A 817 -17.86 -26.67 0.92
C VAL A 817 -16.83 -25.53 0.99
N PRO A 818 -17.08 -24.38 0.33
CA PRO A 818 -16.29 -23.17 0.53
C PRO A 818 -16.26 -22.83 2.02
N SER A 819 -15.10 -22.48 2.58
CA SER A 819 -15.00 -22.31 4.05
C SER A 819 -15.86 -21.16 4.60
N GLU A 820 -16.14 -20.13 3.79
CA GLU A 820 -17.14 -19.08 4.06
C GLU A 820 -18.59 -19.54 3.95
N CYS A 821 -18.89 -20.63 3.25
CA CYS A 821 -20.27 -21.04 3.01
C CYS A 821 -21.02 -21.25 4.33
N ALA A 822 -20.33 -21.71 5.38
CA ALA A 822 -20.91 -21.90 6.70
C ALA A 822 -21.31 -20.59 7.41
N ALA A 823 -20.68 -19.46 7.05
CA ALA A 823 -21.05 -18.13 7.53
C ALA A 823 -22.01 -17.39 6.60
N GLY A 824 -22.28 -17.93 5.41
CA GLY A 824 -23.27 -17.42 4.45
C GLY A 824 -22.70 -16.62 3.28
N PHE A 825 -21.67 -15.81 3.49
CA PHE A 825 -21.13 -14.80 2.56
C PHE A 825 -20.88 -15.26 1.13
N TYR A 826 -20.29 -16.44 0.93
CA TYR A 826 -20.06 -16.95 -0.42
C TYR A 826 -21.37 -17.27 -1.17
N VAL A 827 -22.43 -17.59 -0.43
CA VAL A 827 -23.81 -17.73 -0.94
C VAL A 827 -24.55 -16.39 -0.93
N GLY A 828 -24.25 -15.47 -0.01
CA GLY A 828 -24.82 -14.12 0.03
C GLY A 828 -24.39 -13.25 -1.16
N GLY A 829 -23.09 -13.23 -1.46
CA GLY A 829 -22.54 -12.63 -2.67
C GLY A 829 -22.89 -13.40 -3.95
N HIS A 830 -23.15 -14.71 -3.85
CA HIS A 830 -23.55 -15.54 -4.99
C HIS A 830 -24.75 -16.46 -4.70
N PRO A 831 -26.00 -15.91 -4.64
CA PRO A 831 -27.20 -16.67 -4.25
C PRO A 831 -27.50 -17.88 -5.13
N TRP A 832 -26.99 -17.91 -6.36
CA TRP A 832 -27.05 -19.07 -7.25
C TRP A 832 -26.43 -20.35 -6.66
N LEU A 833 -25.53 -20.24 -5.69
CA LEU A 833 -24.91 -21.40 -5.05
C LEU A 833 -25.88 -22.20 -4.16
N GLU A 834 -27.08 -21.67 -3.84
CA GLU A 834 -28.17 -22.40 -3.18
C GLU A 834 -28.64 -23.64 -3.98
N HIS A 835 -28.30 -23.77 -5.26
CA HIS A 835 -28.50 -25.00 -6.04
C HIS A 835 -27.62 -26.17 -5.57
N TYR A 836 -26.44 -25.88 -5.04
CA TYR A 836 -25.38 -26.86 -4.73
C TYR A 836 -25.02 -26.95 -3.25
N LEU A 837 -25.28 -25.88 -2.50
CA LEU A 837 -24.94 -25.69 -1.09
C LEU A 837 -26.21 -25.35 -0.31
N THR A 838 -26.34 -25.85 0.92
CA THR A 838 -27.38 -25.40 1.86
C THR A 838 -26.72 -24.75 3.05
N LEU A 839 -26.97 -23.45 3.25
CA LEU A 839 -26.66 -22.74 4.50
C LEU A 839 -27.67 -23.12 5.59
N SER A 840 -27.21 -23.26 6.83
CA SER A 840 -28.03 -23.51 8.00
C SER A 840 -27.33 -23.06 9.29
N ASP A 841 -28.08 -22.95 10.39
CA ASP A 841 -27.57 -22.58 11.72
C ASP A 841 -26.43 -23.50 12.22
N ASP A 842 -26.38 -24.76 11.75
CA ASP A 842 -25.34 -25.75 12.04
C ASP A 842 -24.16 -25.72 11.02
N GLY A 843 -24.12 -24.73 10.13
CA GLY A 843 -23.13 -24.55 9.06
C GLY A 843 -23.64 -24.90 7.66
N CYS A 844 -22.72 -25.10 6.70
CA CYS A 844 -23.04 -25.32 5.28
C CYS A 844 -22.86 -26.78 4.83
N ALA A 845 -23.87 -27.31 4.14
CA ALA A 845 -23.88 -28.66 3.59
C ALA A 845 -23.55 -28.69 2.08
N ALA A 846 -22.81 -29.71 1.64
CA ALA A 846 -22.39 -29.95 0.25
C ALA A 846 -23.51 -30.44 -0.70
N THR A 847 -24.75 -30.07 -0.40
CA THR A 847 -25.98 -30.37 -1.14
C THR A 847 -26.92 -29.19 -1.00
N GLY A 848 -27.42 -28.67 -2.12
CA GLY A 848 -28.35 -27.55 -2.17
C GLY A 848 -29.78 -27.97 -2.49
N THR A 849 -30.55 -27.04 -3.02
CA THR A 849 -31.96 -27.21 -3.40
C THR A 849 -32.17 -28.21 -4.55
N THR A 850 -31.20 -28.33 -5.47
CA THR A 850 -31.34 -29.14 -6.70
C THR A 850 -30.25 -30.21 -6.88
N GLY A 851 -29.05 -30.01 -6.32
CA GLY A 851 -27.91 -30.90 -6.56
C GLY A 851 -26.83 -30.87 -5.48
N SER A 852 -25.63 -31.34 -5.83
CA SER A 852 -24.49 -31.48 -4.92
C SER A 852 -23.33 -30.54 -5.29
N TRP A 853 -22.48 -30.27 -4.30
CA TRP A 853 -21.25 -29.50 -4.43
C TRP A 853 -20.02 -30.38 -4.68
N ASN A 854 -19.27 -30.06 -5.74
CA ASN A 854 -18.02 -30.68 -6.18
C ASN A 854 -17.16 -29.60 -6.83
N ALA A 855 -16.07 -29.19 -6.16
CA ALA A 855 -15.24 -28.06 -6.59
C ALA A 855 -13.75 -28.37 -6.63
N LEU A 856 -13.05 -27.69 -7.52
CA LEU A 856 -11.60 -27.48 -7.53
C LEU A 856 -11.29 -26.14 -6.86
N THR A 857 -10.08 -25.99 -6.33
CA THR A 857 -9.60 -24.79 -5.62
C THR A 857 -8.09 -24.91 -5.34
N GLY A 858 -7.44 -23.86 -4.87
CA GLY A 858 -5.99 -23.80 -4.66
C GLY A 858 -5.18 -23.65 -5.95
N SER A 859 -3.89 -23.98 -5.91
CA SER A 859 -3.08 -24.08 -7.13
C SER A 859 -2.99 -25.52 -7.63
N SER A 860 -3.31 -25.70 -8.90
CA SER A 860 -3.09 -26.92 -9.67
C SER A 860 -1.59 -27.22 -9.90
N GLY A 861 -0.71 -26.24 -9.72
CA GLY A 861 0.74 -26.36 -10.01
C GLY A 861 1.05 -26.53 -11.51
N GLY A 862 0.16 -26.04 -12.38
CA GLY A 862 0.21 -26.27 -13.83
C GLY A 862 -0.93 -27.18 -14.32
N TRP A 863 -1.06 -27.28 -15.65
CA TRP A 863 -2.15 -27.96 -16.34
C TRP A 863 -2.43 -29.40 -15.86
N ARG A 864 -3.71 -29.69 -15.66
CA ARG A 864 -4.23 -31.02 -15.32
C ARG A 864 -5.32 -31.41 -16.32
N GLN A 865 -5.25 -32.64 -16.80
CA GLN A 865 -6.36 -33.24 -17.54
C GLN A 865 -7.42 -33.70 -16.52
N VAL A 866 -8.65 -33.20 -16.65
CA VAL A 866 -9.80 -33.48 -15.78
C VAL A 866 -10.97 -34.03 -16.59
N GLU A 867 -11.72 -34.98 -16.04
CA GLU A 867 -12.84 -35.65 -16.73
C GLU A 867 -14.07 -35.76 -15.83
N PHE A 868 -15.25 -35.34 -16.31
CA PHE A 868 -16.50 -35.23 -15.56
C PHE A 868 -17.60 -36.08 -16.21
N ASP A 869 -18.23 -36.97 -15.44
CA ASP A 869 -19.23 -37.92 -15.95
C ASP A 869 -20.57 -37.25 -16.27
N LEU A 870 -21.07 -37.47 -17.49
CA LEU A 870 -22.36 -36.99 -17.98
C LEU A 870 -23.38 -38.14 -18.16
N SER A 871 -23.07 -39.37 -17.74
CA SER A 871 -23.93 -40.55 -17.91
C SER A 871 -25.34 -40.40 -17.32
N ALA A 872 -25.51 -39.55 -16.29
CA ALA A 872 -26.82 -39.19 -15.71
C ALA A 872 -27.75 -38.41 -16.68
N TYR A 873 -27.19 -37.85 -17.76
CA TYR A 873 -27.90 -37.09 -18.79
C TYR A 873 -27.99 -37.83 -20.14
N ALA A 874 -27.59 -39.10 -20.20
CA ALA A 874 -27.78 -39.95 -21.39
C ALA A 874 -29.27 -39.96 -21.81
N GLY A 875 -29.53 -39.81 -23.11
CA GLY A 875 -30.88 -39.64 -23.66
C GLY A 875 -31.50 -38.24 -23.49
N LYS A 876 -30.78 -37.26 -22.93
CA LYS A 876 -31.22 -35.86 -22.78
C LYS A 876 -30.35 -34.88 -23.57
N THR A 877 -30.74 -33.60 -23.57
CA THR A 877 -29.81 -32.48 -23.78
C THR A 877 -29.39 -31.96 -22.41
N VAL A 878 -28.09 -31.74 -22.21
CA VAL A 878 -27.49 -31.21 -20.96
C VAL A 878 -26.77 -29.91 -21.28
N GLU A 879 -26.80 -28.94 -20.38
CA GLU A 879 -25.97 -27.75 -20.45
C GLU A 879 -24.96 -27.80 -19.30
N VAL A 880 -23.71 -27.45 -19.61
CA VAL A 880 -22.56 -27.60 -18.71
C VAL A 880 -21.77 -26.30 -18.71
N SER A 881 -21.40 -25.80 -17.52
CA SER A 881 -20.56 -24.60 -17.37
C SER A 881 -19.29 -24.92 -16.60
N ILE A 882 -18.13 -24.54 -17.13
CA ILE A 882 -16.92 -24.36 -16.33
C ILE A 882 -17.05 -22.97 -15.70
N ALA A 883 -17.34 -22.93 -14.40
CA ALA A 883 -17.51 -21.69 -13.66
C ALA A 883 -16.30 -21.45 -12.75
N TYR A 884 -15.80 -20.21 -12.75
CA TYR A 884 -14.87 -19.70 -11.76
C TYR A 884 -15.62 -18.70 -10.88
N VAL A 885 -15.58 -18.90 -9.58
CA VAL A 885 -16.36 -18.15 -8.59
C VAL A 885 -15.39 -17.65 -7.54
N THR A 886 -15.36 -16.34 -7.30
CA THR A 886 -14.40 -15.65 -6.41
C THR A 886 -15.11 -14.91 -5.29
N ASP A 887 -14.37 -14.47 -4.27
CA ASP A 887 -14.89 -13.78 -3.08
C ASP A 887 -14.38 -12.31 -3.01
N PRO A 888 -14.67 -11.53 -1.95
CA PRO A 888 -14.37 -10.09 -1.89
C PRO A 888 -12.88 -9.69 -1.74
N GLY A 889 -11.94 -10.38 -2.39
CA GLY A 889 -10.54 -9.93 -2.44
C GLY A 889 -9.63 -10.72 -3.39
N GLY A 890 -8.46 -10.16 -3.69
CA GLY A 890 -7.49 -10.72 -4.64
C GLY A 890 -6.99 -12.15 -4.31
N GLY A 891 -7.27 -13.09 -5.21
CA GLY A 891 -6.83 -14.49 -5.17
C GLY A 891 -5.62 -14.77 -6.10
N GLY A 892 -5.58 -15.98 -6.68
CA GLY A 892 -4.50 -16.42 -7.59
C GLY A 892 -4.63 -15.87 -9.02
N HIS A 893 -3.86 -16.42 -9.96
CA HIS A 893 -3.88 -15.96 -11.37
C HIS A 893 -5.21 -16.23 -12.12
N GLY A 894 -6.08 -17.08 -11.57
CA GLY A 894 -7.40 -17.42 -12.09
C GLY A 894 -7.48 -18.82 -12.71
N VAL A 895 -8.38 -19.00 -13.68
CA VAL A 895 -8.68 -20.30 -14.29
C VAL A 895 -8.49 -20.27 -15.80
N LEU A 896 -7.81 -21.29 -16.32
CA LEU A 896 -7.49 -21.50 -17.73
C LEU A 896 -8.05 -22.86 -18.17
N ALA A 897 -8.63 -22.94 -19.37
CA ALA A 897 -9.21 -24.15 -19.95
C ALA A 897 -8.78 -24.35 -21.42
N ASP A 898 -8.49 -25.59 -21.81
CA ASP A 898 -7.96 -25.96 -23.13
C ASP A 898 -8.33 -27.43 -23.49
N ASP A 899 -8.23 -27.83 -24.76
CA ASP A 899 -8.58 -29.17 -25.29
C ASP A 899 -9.99 -29.70 -24.89
N ALA A 900 -10.96 -28.80 -24.67
CA ALA A 900 -12.27 -29.10 -24.08
C ALA A 900 -13.15 -29.97 -25.01
N SER A 901 -13.40 -31.21 -24.60
CA SER A 901 -13.85 -32.33 -25.44
C SER A 901 -15.06 -33.07 -24.87
N LEU A 902 -16.00 -33.49 -25.74
CA LEU A 902 -17.01 -34.49 -25.37
C LEU A 902 -16.47 -35.90 -25.67
N VAL A 903 -16.34 -36.72 -24.65
CA VAL A 903 -15.94 -38.13 -24.76
C VAL A 903 -17.21 -39.00 -24.83
N VAL A 904 -17.31 -39.90 -25.81
CA VAL A 904 -18.36 -40.92 -25.90
C VAL A 904 -17.73 -42.23 -26.39
N GLY A 905 -18.04 -43.36 -25.73
CA GLY A 905 -17.41 -44.65 -26.03
C GLY A 905 -15.88 -44.64 -25.87
N GLY A 906 -15.37 -43.78 -24.98
CA GLY A 906 -13.93 -43.49 -24.83
C GLY A 906 -13.31 -42.64 -25.94
N THR A 907 -14.07 -42.24 -26.96
CA THR A 907 -13.60 -41.44 -28.10
C THR A 907 -13.90 -39.95 -27.86
N ALA A 908 -12.88 -39.08 -27.93
CA ALA A 908 -13.08 -37.64 -27.90
C ALA A 908 -13.69 -37.12 -29.22
N THR A 909 -14.66 -36.21 -29.10
CA THR A 909 -15.42 -35.60 -30.20
C THR A 909 -15.70 -34.13 -29.87
N GLY A 910 -15.73 -33.27 -30.90
CA GLY A 910 -16.01 -31.85 -30.69
C GLY A 910 -15.08 -31.16 -29.70
N THR A 911 -13.79 -31.53 -29.74
CA THR A 911 -12.68 -30.91 -29.01
C THR A 911 -12.49 -29.46 -29.46
N GLU A 912 -12.50 -28.55 -28.50
CA GLU A 912 -12.25 -27.13 -28.70
C GLU A 912 -11.00 -26.72 -27.89
N GLY A 913 -9.89 -26.46 -28.60
CA GLY A 913 -8.67 -25.86 -28.05
C GLY A 913 -8.65 -24.34 -28.17
N PHE A 914 -9.83 -23.72 -28.33
CA PHE A 914 -10.05 -22.26 -28.35
C PHE A 914 -9.21 -21.45 -29.36
N GLU A 915 -8.61 -22.10 -30.37
CA GLU A 915 -7.67 -21.49 -31.31
C GLU A 915 -8.26 -20.31 -32.10
N THR A 916 -9.55 -20.37 -32.45
CA THR A 916 -10.20 -19.38 -33.33
C THR A 916 -11.25 -18.51 -32.64
N SER A 917 -11.91 -19.04 -31.61
CA SER A 917 -12.99 -18.39 -30.84
C SER A 917 -13.25 -19.21 -29.57
N LEU A 918 -14.26 -18.87 -28.77
CA LEU A 918 -14.78 -19.81 -27.75
C LEU A 918 -15.52 -21.02 -28.37
N GLY A 919 -15.72 -21.01 -29.69
CA GLY A 919 -16.22 -22.16 -30.46
C GLY A 919 -17.68 -22.45 -30.18
N VAL A 920 -17.91 -23.61 -29.57
CA VAL A 920 -19.23 -24.07 -29.08
C VAL A 920 -19.49 -23.71 -27.61
N TRP A 921 -18.59 -22.93 -26.99
CA TRP A 921 -18.75 -22.37 -25.65
C TRP A 921 -19.05 -20.86 -25.70
N SER A 922 -19.71 -20.34 -24.67
CA SER A 922 -19.95 -18.91 -24.47
C SER A 922 -19.60 -18.47 -23.05
N ALA A 923 -19.03 -17.27 -22.91
CA ALA A 923 -19.04 -16.55 -21.65
C ALA A 923 -20.48 -16.08 -21.35
N SER A 924 -21.09 -16.65 -20.32
CA SER A 924 -22.52 -16.49 -20.03
C SER A 924 -22.81 -15.42 -18.97
N GLY A 925 -21.78 -14.78 -18.43
CA GLY A 925 -21.88 -13.84 -17.32
C GLY A 925 -22.30 -14.47 -15.99
N PRO A 926 -22.31 -13.66 -14.92
CA PRO A 926 -22.78 -14.05 -13.60
C PRO A 926 -24.23 -14.55 -13.63
N PRO A 927 -24.59 -15.50 -12.76
CA PRO A 927 -25.98 -15.84 -12.52
C PRO A 927 -26.73 -14.72 -11.78
N ALA A 928 -28.05 -14.87 -11.66
CA ALA A 928 -28.87 -13.90 -10.95
C ALA A 928 -28.45 -13.81 -9.47
N GLY A 929 -28.37 -12.57 -8.95
CA GLY A 929 -27.95 -12.26 -7.58
C GLY A 929 -26.45 -12.01 -7.40
N SER A 930 -25.60 -12.43 -8.34
CA SER A 930 -24.15 -12.18 -8.27
C SER A 930 -23.75 -10.80 -8.82
N PRO A 931 -22.66 -10.17 -8.31
CA PRO A 931 -22.12 -8.91 -8.83
C PRO A 931 -21.68 -8.96 -10.30
N ALA A 932 -21.51 -7.77 -10.89
CA ALA A 932 -21.15 -7.60 -12.29
C ALA A 932 -19.64 -7.80 -12.53
N VAL A 933 -19.28 -8.89 -13.23
CA VAL A 933 -17.88 -9.25 -13.52
C VAL A 933 -17.18 -8.22 -14.42
N LEU A 934 -16.04 -7.70 -13.96
CA LEU A 934 -15.22 -6.74 -14.73
C LEU A 934 -14.36 -7.42 -15.81
N LYS A 935 -14.02 -8.70 -15.61
CA LYS A 935 -13.23 -9.54 -16.54
C LYS A 935 -13.81 -10.96 -16.54
N ASP A 936 -14.78 -11.24 -17.41
CA ASP A 936 -15.35 -12.60 -17.60
C ASP A 936 -14.44 -13.48 -18.48
N TRP A 937 -14.82 -14.74 -18.70
CA TRP A 937 -14.14 -15.68 -19.58
C TRP A 937 -13.88 -15.11 -20.97
N THR A 938 -12.63 -15.14 -21.39
CA THR A 938 -12.19 -14.68 -22.71
C THR A 938 -11.22 -15.68 -23.34
N ARG A 939 -11.11 -15.62 -24.67
CA ARG A 939 -10.10 -16.36 -25.42
C ARG A 939 -8.80 -15.56 -25.44
N THR A 940 -7.71 -16.15 -24.97
CA THR A 940 -6.42 -15.50 -24.78
C THR A 940 -5.26 -16.40 -25.20
N GLY A 941 -4.09 -15.81 -25.50
CA GLY A 941 -2.82 -16.54 -25.43
C GLY A 941 -2.28 -16.56 -23.98
N ALA A 942 -0.99 -16.82 -23.80
CA ALA A 942 -0.35 -16.72 -22.48
C ALA A 942 -0.56 -15.32 -21.86
N LEU A 943 -1.27 -15.31 -20.73
CA LEU A 943 -1.66 -14.11 -19.98
C LEU A 943 -0.45 -13.56 -19.23
N PHE A 944 -0.10 -14.23 -18.13
CA PHE A 944 1.02 -13.89 -17.27
C PHE A 944 2.29 -14.47 -17.89
N ARG A 945 3.32 -13.63 -17.99
CA ARG A 945 4.59 -13.99 -18.63
C ARG A 945 5.70 -13.76 -17.62
N THR A 946 6.19 -14.85 -17.05
CA THR A 946 7.40 -14.79 -16.26
C THR A 946 8.62 -14.78 -17.17
N TYR A 947 9.62 -13.97 -16.81
CA TYR A 947 10.87 -13.84 -17.55
C TYR A 947 12.07 -14.14 -16.65
N ALA A 948 13.09 -14.79 -17.20
CA ALA A 948 14.36 -15.08 -16.51
C ALA A 948 15.29 -13.84 -16.41
N ALA A 949 14.90 -12.74 -17.04
CA ALA A 949 15.60 -11.47 -17.05
C ALA A 949 14.63 -10.34 -17.35
N VAL A 950 14.90 -9.14 -16.84
CA VAL A 950 14.13 -7.91 -17.08
C VAL A 950 15.07 -6.80 -17.53
N THR A 951 14.58 -5.88 -18.37
CA THR A 951 15.29 -4.67 -18.79
C THR A 951 14.42 -3.43 -18.62
N THR A 952 14.96 -2.36 -18.05
CA THR A 952 14.44 -0.99 -18.16
C THR A 952 15.31 -0.18 -19.13
N GLY A 953 15.16 1.15 -19.16
CA GLY A 953 16.12 2.04 -19.83
C GLY A 953 17.54 1.92 -19.28
N ASP A 954 17.71 1.76 -17.97
CA ASP A 954 19.01 1.90 -17.29
C ASP A 954 19.43 0.68 -16.46
N THR A 955 18.57 -0.33 -16.37
CA THR A 955 18.82 -1.57 -15.61
C THR A 955 18.65 -2.83 -16.45
N VAL A 956 19.48 -3.83 -16.19
CA VAL A 956 19.30 -5.22 -16.65
C VAL A 956 19.38 -6.14 -15.45
N LEU A 957 18.28 -6.80 -15.12
CA LEU A 957 18.19 -7.80 -14.06
C LEU A 957 18.29 -9.21 -14.66
N LEU A 958 19.15 -10.06 -14.10
CA LEU A 958 19.32 -11.47 -14.45
C LEU A 958 19.03 -12.34 -13.22
N GLY A 959 18.10 -13.30 -13.34
CA GLY A 959 17.73 -14.21 -12.24
C GLY A 959 18.78 -15.28 -11.91
N PHE A 960 20.03 -15.10 -12.31
CA PHE A 960 21.13 -16.02 -12.07
C PHE A 960 22.47 -15.26 -12.18
N GLY A 961 23.44 -15.66 -11.36
CA GLY A 961 24.82 -15.18 -11.51
C GLY A 961 25.49 -15.70 -12.80
N LEU A 962 26.41 -14.92 -13.39
CA LEU A 962 27.14 -15.35 -14.59
C LEU A 962 28.00 -16.61 -14.37
N GLU A 963 28.33 -16.95 -13.13
CA GLU A 963 28.99 -18.21 -12.76
C GLU A 963 28.24 -19.47 -13.24
N HIS A 964 26.91 -19.42 -13.37
CA HIS A 964 26.08 -20.57 -13.76
C HIS A 964 26.14 -20.88 -15.26
N LEU A 965 26.49 -19.90 -16.10
CA LEU A 965 26.76 -20.16 -17.52
C LEU A 965 28.02 -21.02 -17.64
N THR A 966 27.90 -22.16 -18.31
CA THR A 966 28.95 -23.21 -18.23
C THR A 966 30.24 -22.90 -18.99
N SER A 967 30.29 -21.87 -19.86
CA SER A 967 31.51 -21.46 -20.56
C SER A 967 31.81 -19.95 -20.43
N PRO A 968 33.09 -19.52 -20.43
CA PRO A 968 33.47 -18.11 -20.47
C PRO A 968 33.00 -17.37 -21.73
N ALA A 969 32.80 -18.09 -22.84
CA ALA A 969 32.29 -17.50 -24.08
C ALA A 969 30.82 -17.07 -23.92
N ASP A 970 30.00 -17.92 -23.28
CA ASP A 970 28.58 -17.63 -23.03
C ASP A 970 28.42 -16.47 -22.05
N ARG A 971 29.23 -16.44 -20.99
CA ARG A 971 29.30 -15.32 -20.02
C ARG A 971 29.63 -14.00 -20.70
N SER A 972 30.63 -14.01 -21.57
CA SER A 972 31.02 -12.85 -22.36
C SER A 972 29.90 -12.41 -23.31
N ALA A 973 29.24 -13.35 -23.98
CA ALA A 973 28.17 -13.05 -24.93
C ALA A 973 26.90 -12.51 -24.24
N LEU A 974 26.47 -13.07 -23.10
CA LEU A 974 25.34 -12.53 -22.35
C LEU A 974 25.64 -11.16 -21.76
N LEU A 975 26.81 -10.97 -21.14
CA LEU A 975 27.16 -9.67 -20.56
C LEU A 975 27.30 -8.59 -21.64
N GLY A 976 27.80 -8.94 -22.83
CA GLY A 976 27.81 -8.06 -24.01
C GLY A 976 26.41 -7.67 -24.49
N LYS A 977 25.41 -8.56 -24.35
CA LYS A 977 24.00 -8.24 -24.64
C LYS A 977 23.42 -7.29 -23.59
N ALA A 978 23.67 -7.54 -22.31
CA ALA A 978 23.20 -6.70 -21.20
C ALA A 978 23.78 -5.28 -21.30
N LEU A 979 25.11 -5.15 -21.46
CA LEU A 979 25.78 -3.87 -21.72
C LEU A 979 25.20 -3.13 -22.94
N ALA A 980 24.85 -3.86 -24.00
CA ALA A 980 24.26 -3.28 -25.20
C ALA A 980 22.76 -2.96 -25.08
N ALA A 981 22.06 -3.43 -24.04
CA ALA A 981 20.66 -3.10 -23.77
C ALA A 981 20.51 -1.78 -23.01
N LEU A 982 21.49 -1.44 -22.15
CA LEU A 982 21.51 -0.22 -21.34
C LEU A 982 21.46 1.07 -22.16
N GLY A 983 20.44 1.87 -21.95
CA GLY A 983 20.20 3.19 -22.55
C GLY A 983 19.73 3.12 -23.99
N ARG A 984 18.55 2.56 -24.21
CA ARG A 984 17.86 2.43 -25.50
C ARG A 984 16.48 3.06 -25.49
#